data_AF-A0A7C5PYV4-F1
#
_entry.id   AF-A0A7C5PYV4-F1
#
_cell.length_a   1.000
_cell.length_b   1.000
_cell.length_c   1.000
_cell.angle_alpha   90.00
_cell.angle_beta   90.00
_cell.angle_gamma   90.00
#
_symmetry.space_group_name_H-M   'P 1'
#
loop_
_entity.id
_entity.type
_entity.pdbx_description
1 polymer ?
#
loop_
_entity_poly.entity_id
_entity_poly.type
_entity_poly.pdbx_seq_one_letter_code
_entity_poly.pdbx_strand_id
1 'polypeptide(L)'
;EGIMHYDLSRDGRTVVMERLSGVYLMDVASRKMRRFEPELPLDERFYEKEHKTFSSKASEVEVSPSGKYLAFVVRGELFVTLNDKEKSRSHRLTNSPARDYNPQWLNDSTLLFLSDRSGNSEIYLLQSADPATPSLYKTLKLKLRKLSDTPEDEIGIWLSPNGKKLAVLQSRYHLQVHEIDLPKGELENTVNLYSGWAEPSDLVWSPDSRYLAYSQPDLDFNYEVYIQPADNSSPPVNVSMHPRRDDSPVWSPDGSKLAFLSVRNHGDADIWYAWLRKSDWEKTRRDWEEEEEDSEGDEAAKKDSVVQVEIDFDRIHERLVQLTRMPGDEGNLVISKDGKTFFFTTNAGGNSFVASDKPALMKVAWDGKDRKLLKDDVKMYALRLGPKGKYLYGIRSGGTLLAFDAKSGKQEARPFKAYMDIARSEEHRQIFEEAWRALRDGFYDPDFHGRDWDALRREYEPRALAASTWQDFRVIFNRMLGQVNASHMGLYGGETPEKIQSDRTGLLGIEAEPLEEGVKVSSVLPQSPADRSDSRLRVGDVILEVNGVPVKQGENFYRLLLNTAGERVLLYVRDASGTEREVVIRPAGSLRDLQYEKWVEDRRAMVSRWSNNRLGYLHIRAMGWSSFERFERELTAAGLGKEGIVIDVRFNGGGWTTDMLMTVLDVAQHAYTIPRGAAENLQKEYTNFREHYPFGERLPYAAWTKPSIALCNENSYSNAEIFSHAYKNLGLGTLVGTPTFGAVISTGGHGLLNGSYVRMPFRGWYVRATDENMEFSPAVPDVIVHNAPAGRAKGEDEQLKRAVEILLEQL
;
A
#
# COMPACT_ATOMS: atom_id res chain seq x y z
N GLU A 1 -10.02 -23.54 25.13
CA GLU A 1 -9.85 -23.91 23.70
C GLU A 1 -11.19 -24.17 23.03
N GLY A 2 -11.52 -23.38 22.01
CA GLY A 2 -12.66 -23.62 21.13
C GLY A 2 -12.45 -24.81 20.20
N ILE A 3 -13.48 -25.11 19.41
CA ILE A 3 -13.43 -26.10 18.32
C ILE A 3 -13.06 -25.33 17.05
N MET A 4 -11.95 -25.72 16.42
CA MET A 4 -11.44 -25.08 15.20
C MET A 4 -12.10 -25.66 13.95
N HIS A 5 -12.15 -26.99 13.90
CA HIS A 5 -12.77 -27.75 12.84
C HIS A 5 -13.51 -28.92 13.48
N TYR A 6 -14.60 -29.33 12.87
CA TYR A 6 -15.26 -30.57 13.23
C TYR A 6 -15.88 -31.21 11.99
N ASP A 7 -16.02 -32.52 12.02
CA ASP A 7 -16.74 -33.28 11.01
C ASP A 7 -17.50 -34.43 11.68
N LEU A 8 -18.55 -34.89 11.02
CA LEU A 8 -19.41 -35.97 11.49
C LEU A 8 -19.23 -37.18 10.57
N SER A 9 -18.98 -38.35 11.17
CA SER A 9 -18.90 -39.60 10.43
C SER A 9 -20.18 -39.84 9.62
N ARG A 10 -20.06 -40.49 8.46
CA ARG A 10 -21.18 -40.73 7.55
C ARG A 10 -22.38 -41.45 8.20
N ASP A 11 -22.12 -42.26 9.23
CA ASP A 11 -23.15 -42.96 10.01
C ASP A 11 -23.73 -42.13 11.16
N GLY A 12 -23.27 -40.89 11.34
CA GLY A 12 -23.73 -39.95 12.36
C GLY A 12 -23.30 -40.28 13.79
N ARG A 13 -22.40 -41.26 13.99
CA ARG A 13 -22.06 -41.77 15.34
C ARG A 13 -20.86 -41.09 15.99
N THR A 14 -19.91 -40.60 15.21
CA THR A 14 -18.66 -40.03 15.71
C THR A 14 -18.45 -38.63 15.17
N VAL A 15 -18.23 -37.67 16.06
CA VAL A 15 -17.71 -36.36 15.70
C VAL A 15 -16.20 -36.40 15.85
N VAL A 16 -15.46 -36.04 14.80
CA VAL A 16 -14.05 -35.67 14.92
C VAL A 16 -13.97 -34.17 15.06
N MET A 17 -13.09 -33.68 15.93
CA MET A 17 -12.98 -32.25 16.19
C MET A 17 -11.54 -31.87 16.51
N GLU A 18 -11.07 -30.82 15.86
CA GLU A 18 -9.79 -30.18 16.13
C GLU A 18 -9.98 -29.11 17.18
N ARG A 19 -9.14 -29.15 18.22
CA ARG A 19 -8.93 -28.07 19.18
C ARG A 19 -7.46 -27.66 19.12
N LEU A 20 -7.11 -26.52 19.69
CA LEU A 20 -5.71 -26.08 19.74
C LEU A 20 -4.75 -27.12 20.35
N SER A 21 -5.23 -27.94 21.29
CA SER A 21 -4.47 -29.04 21.93
C SER A 21 -4.40 -30.36 21.15
N GLY A 22 -5.07 -30.47 20.00
CA GLY A 22 -5.03 -31.66 19.14
C GLY A 22 -6.41 -32.11 18.65
N VAL A 23 -6.47 -33.35 18.16
CA VAL A 23 -7.68 -33.94 17.59
C VAL A 23 -8.42 -34.76 18.65
N TYR A 24 -9.74 -34.68 18.65
CA TYR A 24 -10.62 -35.39 19.58
C TYR A 24 -11.71 -36.12 18.80
N LEU A 25 -12.09 -37.28 19.33
CA LEU A 25 -13.24 -38.06 18.85
C LEU A 25 -14.31 -38.05 19.93
N MET A 26 -15.54 -37.75 19.54
CA MET A 26 -16.72 -37.77 20.41
C MET A 26 -17.77 -38.73 19.87
N ASP A 27 -18.19 -39.69 20.68
CA ASP A 27 -19.36 -40.52 20.37
C ASP A 27 -20.64 -39.70 20.60
N VAL A 28 -21.50 -39.61 19.58
CA VAL A 28 -22.67 -38.72 19.58
C VAL A 28 -23.73 -39.16 20.60
N ALA A 29 -23.94 -40.47 20.75
CA ALA A 29 -24.97 -41.00 21.62
C ALA A 29 -24.61 -40.83 23.11
N SER A 30 -23.38 -41.18 23.48
CA SER A 30 -22.89 -41.12 24.85
C SER A 30 -22.29 -39.77 25.24
N ARG A 31 -22.00 -38.90 24.25
CA ARG A 31 -21.25 -37.65 24.41
C ARG A 31 -19.86 -37.82 25.01
N LYS A 32 -19.32 -39.05 25.03
CA LYS A 32 -17.98 -39.33 25.54
C LYS A 32 -16.95 -38.86 24.52
N MET A 33 -16.02 -38.03 24.98
CA MET A 33 -14.91 -37.51 24.20
C MET A 33 -13.60 -38.20 24.60
N ARG A 34 -12.74 -38.49 23.63
CA ARG A 34 -11.37 -38.94 23.84
C ARG A 34 -10.41 -38.22 22.92
N ARG A 35 -9.18 -37.99 23.38
CA ARG A 35 -8.11 -37.49 22.52
C ARG A 35 -7.77 -38.56 21.47
N PHE A 36 -7.52 -38.12 20.25
CA PHE A 36 -7.06 -38.94 19.14
C PHE A 36 -5.65 -38.49 18.77
N GLU A 37 -4.70 -39.39 18.94
CA GLU A 37 -3.28 -39.17 18.65
C GLU A 37 -2.93 -40.07 17.47
N PRO A 38 -3.09 -39.58 16.22
CA PRO A 38 -2.70 -40.38 15.06
C PRO A 38 -1.19 -40.52 15.00
N GLU A 39 -0.70 -41.74 14.75
CA GLU A 39 0.68 -41.95 14.35
C GLU A 39 0.83 -41.52 12.88
N LEU A 40 1.43 -40.35 12.67
CA LEU A 40 1.72 -39.83 11.33
C LEU A 40 3.23 -39.94 11.07
N PRO A 41 3.66 -40.52 9.94
CA PRO A 41 5.06 -40.47 9.56
C PRO A 41 5.46 -39.02 9.33
N LEU A 42 6.56 -38.60 9.95
CA LEU A 42 7.12 -37.27 9.74
C LEU A 42 7.80 -37.25 8.37
N ASP A 43 7.34 -36.37 7.48
CA ASP A 43 8.00 -36.11 6.21
C ASP A 43 8.77 -34.78 6.35
N GLU A 44 10.09 -34.85 6.55
CA GLU A 44 10.98 -33.67 6.60
C GLU A 44 11.15 -33.09 5.19
N ARG A 45 10.08 -32.53 4.65
CA ARG A 45 10.06 -31.98 3.30
C ARG A 45 10.95 -30.73 3.15
N PHE A 46 11.37 -30.12 4.25
CA PHE A 46 12.11 -28.86 4.25
C PHE A 46 13.33 -28.90 5.18
N TYR A 47 14.43 -28.27 4.73
CA TYR A 47 15.63 -28.13 5.54
C TYR A 47 15.42 -27.12 6.67
N GLU A 48 15.82 -27.49 7.88
CA GLU A 48 15.82 -26.57 9.04
C GLU A 48 16.81 -25.42 8.87
N LYS A 49 17.94 -25.68 8.19
CA LYS A 49 18.95 -24.69 7.85
C LYS A 49 19.14 -24.62 6.34
N GLU A 50 19.02 -23.43 5.78
CA GLU A 50 19.24 -23.16 4.36
C GLU A 50 20.44 -22.25 4.16
N HIS A 51 21.37 -22.66 3.30
CA HIS A 51 22.47 -21.81 2.85
C HIS A 51 22.02 -21.03 1.63
N LYS A 52 21.86 -19.72 1.75
CA LYS A 52 21.44 -18.84 0.64
C LYS A 52 22.50 -17.81 0.28
N THR A 53 22.55 -17.49 -1.00
CA THR A 53 23.31 -16.35 -1.52
C THR A 53 22.35 -15.39 -2.20
N PHE A 54 22.28 -14.16 -1.70
CA PHE A 54 21.46 -13.11 -2.27
C PHE A 54 22.32 -12.14 -3.08
N SER A 55 21.89 -11.86 -4.30
CA SER A 55 22.42 -10.79 -5.17
C SER A 55 21.38 -9.69 -5.44
N SER A 56 20.25 -9.76 -4.73
CA SER A 56 19.11 -8.85 -4.73
C SER A 56 18.46 -8.89 -3.33
N LYS A 57 17.26 -8.32 -3.15
CA LYS A 57 16.56 -8.25 -1.84
C LYS A 57 17.24 -7.37 -0.78
N ALA A 58 18.13 -6.45 -1.19
CA ALA A 58 18.51 -5.36 -0.30
C ALA A 58 17.27 -4.52 0.03
N SER A 59 17.06 -4.24 1.30
CA SER A 59 15.95 -3.41 1.81
C SER A 59 16.39 -1.98 2.10
N GLU A 60 17.65 -1.80 2.49
CA GLU A 60 18.24 -0.52 2.83
C GLU A 60 19.69 -0.43 2.31
N VAL A 61 20.16 0.80 2.11
CA VAL A 61 21.52 1.09 1.66
C VAL A 61 22.00 2.43 2.19
N GLU A 62 23.27 2.49 2.62
CA GLU A 62 23.95 3.69 3.09
C GLU A 62 25.35 3.79 2.46
N VAL A 63 25.69 4.99 1.97
CA VAL A 63 27.00 5.25 1.34
C VAL A 63 27.97 5.79 2.38
N SER A 64 29.16 5.19 2.50
CA SER A 64 30.19 5.67 3.45
C SER A 64 30.62 7.11 3.15
N PRO A 65 31.09 7.91 4.14
CA PRO A 65 31.52 9.29 3.93
C PRO A 65 32.57 9.49 2.82
N SER A 66 33.52 8.57 2.64
CA SER A 66 34.48 8.61 1.53
C SER A 66 33.88 8.28 0.16
N GLY A 67 32.67 7.72 0.13
CA GLY A 67 32.02 7.11 -1.03
C GLY A 67 32.58 5.74 -1.42
N LYS A 68 33.50 5.16 -0.64
CA LYS A 68 34.21 3.92 -1.00
C LYS A 68 33.41 2.63 -0.73
N TYR A 69 32.52 2.65 0.25
CA TYR A 69 31.78 1.48 0.70
C TYR A 69 30.27 1.73 0.64
N LEU A 70 29.53 0.64 0.47
CA LEU A 70 28.07 0.59 0.64
C LEU A 70 27.77 -0.36 1.79
N ALA A 71 27.11 0.14 2.84
CA ALA A 71 26.45 -0.70 3.83
C ALA A 71 25.03 -0.98 3.34
N PHE A 72 24.54 -2.21 3.49
CA PHE A 72 23.21 -2.58 3.04
C PHE A 72 22.62 -3.72 3.88
N VAL A 73 21.30 -3.82 3.87
CA VAL A 73 20.55 -4.77 4.69
C VAL A 73 19.87 -5.80 3.81
N VAL A 74 20.12 -7.08 4.05
CA VAL A 74 19.38 -8.20 3.44
C VAL A 74 18.81 -9.04 4.56
N ARG A 75 17.48 -9.24 4.58
CA ARG A 75 16.81 -10.13 5.53
C ARG A 75 17.20 -9.87 7.00
N GLY A 76 17.28 -8.60 7.37
CA GLY A 76 17.66 -8.14 8.71
C GLY A 76 19.13 -8.34 9.09
N GLU A 77 20.03 -8.56 8.13
CA GLU A 77 21.46 -8.62 8.41
C GLU A 77 22.24 -7.56 7.66
N LEU A 78 23.28 -7.05 8.32
CA LEU A 78 24.15 -6.02 7.79
C LEU A 78 25.26 -6.62 6.95
N PHE A 79 25.49 -6.00 5.80
CA PHE A 79 26.63 -6.29 4.94
C PHE A 79 27.31 -5.00 4.52
N VAL A 80 28.59 -5.10 4.20
CA VAL A 80 29.33 -4.04 3.53
C VAL A 80 29.99 -4.55 2.25
N THR A 81 29.91 -3.76 1.19
CA THR A 81 30.59 -4.02 -0.09
C THR A 81 31.40 -2.82 -0.55
N LEU A 82 32.29 -3.03 -1.52
CA LEU A 82 32.93 -1.92 -2.23
C LEU A 82 31.89 -1.23 -3.12
N ASN A 83 31.92 0.10 -3.16
CA ASN A 83 31.15 0.90 -4.09
C ASN A 83 31.81 0.84 -5.49
N ASP A 84 31.66 -0.30 -6.15
CA ASP A 84 32.34 -0.65 -7.40
C ASP A 84 31.32 -1.31 -8.34
N LYS A 85 31.46 -1.11 -9.65
CA LYS A 85 30.51 -1.61 -10.65
C LYS A 85 30.74 -3.07 -11.06
N GLU A 86 31.91 -3.63 -10.73
CA GLU A 86 32.34 -4.98 -11.16
C GLU A 86 32.54 -5.94 -9.97
N LYS A 87 32.86 -5.40 -8.79
CA LYS A 87 33.13 -6.21 -7.59
C LYS A 87 31.87 -6.49 -6.79
N SER A 88 31.56 -7.76 -6.62
CA SER A 88 30.36 -8.23 -5.92
C SER A 88 30.62 -8.84 -4.54
N ARG A 89 31.88 -8.99 -4.11
CA ARG A 89 32.19 -9.55 -2.78
C ARG A 89 31.69 -8.60 -1.70
N SER A 90 30.88 -9.12 -0.79
CA SER A 90 30.45 -8.44 0.43
C SER A 90 31.08 -9.09 1.68
N HIS A 91 31.18 -8.32 2.75
CA HIS A 91 31.53 -8.79 4.09
C HIS A 91 30.26 -8.75 4.95
N ARG A 92 29.88 -9.89 5.55
CA ARG A 92 28.73 -9.99 6.48
C ARG A 92 29.15 -9.43 7.83
N LEU A 93 28.45 -8.40 8.28
CA LEU A 93 28.78 -7.63 9.48
C LEU A 93 28.03 -8.11 10.72
N THR A 94 26.88 -8.75 10.54
CA THR A 94 26.10 -9.34 11.63
C THR A 94 25.66 -10.76 11.29
N ASN A 95 25.51 -11.59 12.32
CA ASN A 95 25.12 -12.99 12.19
C ASN A 95 24.24 -13.36 13.38
N SER A 96 22.95 -13.09 13.26
CA SER A 96 21.95 -13.36 14.30
C SER A 96 20.55 -13.44 13.68
N PRO A 97 19.60 -14.14 14.33
CA PRO A 97 18.22 -14.14 13.86
C PRO A 97 17.51 -12.80 14.03
N ALA A 98 18.06 -11.90 14.86
CA ALA A 98 17.55 -10.55 15.08
C ALA A 98 17.49 -9.70 13.80
N ARG A 99 16.61 -8.71 13.77
CA ARG A 99 16.52 -7.74 12.68
C ARG A 99 17.48 -6.58 12.94
N ASP A 100 18.53 -6.50 12.13
CA ASP A 100 19.46 -5.37 12.05
C ASP A 100 19.11 -4.46 10.87
N TYR A 101 18.93 -3.17 11.13
CA TYR A 101 18.41 -2.22 10.15
C TYR A 101 18.82 -0.77 10.46
N ASN A 102 18.43 0.18 9.61
CA ASN A 102 18.76 1.60 9.67
C ASN A 102 20.28 1.88 9.86
N PRO A 103 21.16 1.36 8.99
CA PRO A 103 22.60 1.59 9.12
C PRO A 103 22.95 3.07 8.89
N GLN A 104 23.81 3.63 9.73
CA GLN A 104 24.31 5.01 9.66
C GLN A 104 25.84 5.02 9.78
N TRP A 105 26.55 5.54 8.78
CA TRP A 105 28.01 5.66 8.86
C TRP A 105 28.43 6.84 9.71
N LEU A 106 29.17 6.56 10.78
CA LEU A 106 29.77 7.61 11.60
C LEU A 106 31.12 8.08 11.03
N ASN A 107 31.84 7.15 10.39
CA ASN A 107 33.04 7.37 9.60
C ASN A 107 33.26 6.13 8.71
N ASP A 108 34.29 6.10 7.86
CA ASP A 108 34.53 4.96 6.95
C ASP A 108 34.89 3.61 7.63
N SER A 109 34.94 3.57 8.97
CA SER A 109 35.31 2.38 9.76
C SER A 109 34.33 2.06 10.91
N THR A 110 33.28 2.87 11.09
CA THR A 110 32.34 2.75 12.21
C THR A 110 30.91 2.90 11.71
N LEU A 111 30.06 1.92 12.04
CA LEU A 111 28.66 1.89 11.65
C LEU A 111 27.77 1.88 12.90
N LEU A 112 26.76 2.75 12.94
CA LEU A 112 25.64 2.69 13.86
C LEU A 112 24.47 1.98 13.17
N PHE A 113 23.63 1.29 13.92
CA PHE A 113 22.44 0.62 13.40
C PHE A 113 21.46 0.29 14.52
N LEU A 114 20.22 -0.03 14.17
CA LEU A 114 19.20 -0.53 15.08
C LEU A 114 19.16 -2.06 15.06
N SER A 115 18.96 -2.68 16.22
CA SER A 115 18.84 -4.13 16.34
C SER A 115 17.95 -4.52 17.49
N ASP A 116 17.07 -5.49 17.26
CA ASP A 116 16.17 -6.04 18.29
C ASP A 116 16.68 -7.30 18.99
N ARG A 117 17.99 -7.57 18.88
CA ARG A 117 18.65 -8.78 19.42
C ARG A 117 18.54 -8.96 20.94
N SER A 118 18.17 -7.92 21.66
CA SER A 118 18.01 -7.83 23.11
C SER A 118 16.54 -7.88 23.55
N GLY A 119 15.59 -7.93 22.61
CA GLY A 119 14.15 -7.99 22.86
C GLY A 119 13.41 -6.75 22.40
N ASN A 120 13.99 -5.56 22.58
CA ASN A 120 13.56 -4.30 21.99
C ASN A 120 14.59 -3.84 20.94
N SER A 121 14.14 -3.05 19.97
CA SER A 121 15.02 -2.44 18.97
C SER A 121 15.87 -1.34 19.61
N GLU A 122 17.18 -1.53 19.68
CA GLU A 122 18.12 -0.61 20.34
C GLU A 122 19.28 -0.21 19.42
N ILE A 123 20.05 0.78 19.85
CA ILE A 123 21.16 1.34 19.07
C ILE A 123 22.44 0.55 19.33
N TYR A 124 23.08 0.10 18.26
CA TYR A 124 24.35 -0.60 18.29
C TYR A 124 25.42 0.09 17.45
N LEU A 125 26.66 -0.03 17.90
CA LEU A 125 27.86 0.43 17.21
C LEU A 125 28.75 -0.75 16.84
N LEU A 126 29.17 -0.77 15.58
CA LEU A 126 30.03 -1.79 15.00
C LEU A 126 31.34 -1.20 14.49
N GLN A 127 32.46 -1.81 14.90
CA GLN A 127 33.82 -1.46 14.49
C GLN A 127 34.66 -2.71 14.26
N SER A 128 35.84 -2.54 13.66
CA SER A 128 36.86 -3.57 13.71
C SER A 128 37.46 -3.67 15.12
N ALA A 129 37.58 -4.88 15.64
CA ALA A 129 38.35 -5.20 16.83
C ALA A 129 39.85 -5.35 16.54
N ASP A 130 40.27 -5.32 15.27
CA ASP A 130 41.66 -5.37 14.83
C ASP A 130 42.17 -3.95 14.48
N PRO A 131 43.01 -3.33 15.33
CA PRO A 131 43.56 -2.00 15.05
C PRO A 131 44.40 -1.94 13.76
N ALA A 132 44.98 -3.06 13.32
CA ALA A 132 45.74 -3.12 12.07
C ALA A 132 44.82 -3.13 10.84
N THR A 133 43.55 -3.52 11.01
CA THR A 133 42.55 -3.60 9.94
C THR A 133 41.27 -2.85 10.35
N PRO A 134 41.26 -1.50 10.39
CA PRO A 134 40.09 -0.74 10.85
C PRO A 134 38.87 -0.86 9.91
N SER A 135 39.08 -1.23 8.65
CA SER A 135 38.02 -1.32 7.65
C SER A 135 37.05 -2.48 7.92
N LEU A 136 35.77 -2.17 8.07
CA LEU A 136 34.67 -3.14 8.20
C LEU A 136 34.56 -4.10 6.99
N TYR A 137 35.05 -3.71 5.81
CA TYR A 137 35.07 -4.57 4.63
C TYR A 137 36.16 -5.66 4.66
N LYS A 138 37.24 -5.42 5.40
CA LYS A 138 38.45 -6.26 5.39
C LYS A 138 38.68 -7.01 6.70
N THR A 139 38.25 -6.44 7.82
CA THR A 139 38.48 -7.03 9.14
C THR A 139 37.91 -8.44 9.22
N LEU A 140 38.50 -9.29 10.05
CA LEU A 140 37.95 -10.60 10.42
C LEU A 140 37.52 -10.62 11.89
N LYS A 141 37.68 -9.51 12.60
CA LYS A 141 37.35 -9.37 14.01
C LYS A 141 36.44 -8.16 14.16
N LEU A 142 35.18 -8.41 14.46
CA LEU A 142 34.18 -7.37 14.68
C LEU A 142 34.02 -7.11 16.17
N LYS A 143 33.91 -5.84 16.55
CA LYS A 143 33.59 -5.38 17.89
C LYS A 143 32.23 -4.70 17.84
N LEU A 144 31.26 -5.32 18.50
CA LEU A 144 29.91 -4.80 18.67
C LEU A 144 29.76 -4.21 20.07
N ARG A 145 29.12 -3.03 20.17
CA ARG A 145 28.78 -2.38 21.44
C ARG A 145 27.33 -1.90 21.40
N LYS A 146 26.53 -2.24 22.42
CA LYS A 146 25.20 -1.68 22.67
C LYS A 146 25.36 -0.25 23.21
N LEU A 147 24.63 0.72 22.64
CA LEU A 147 24.73 2.15 22.99
C LEU A 147 23.51 2.67 23.74
N SER A 148 22.36 2.02 23.60
CA SER A 148 21.14 2.35 24.33
C SER A 148 20.55 1.09 24.94
N ASP A 149 19.76 1.23 26.00
CA ASP A 149 19.09 0.15 26.72
C ASP A 149 17.75 0.70 27.22
N THR A 150 16.72 0.60 26.39
CA THR A 150 15.45 1.29 26.63
C THR A 150 14.26 0.32 26.65
N PRO A 151 13.22 0.60 27.46
CA PRO A 151 12.07 -0.29 27.57
C PRO A 151 11.15 -0.22 26.34
N GLU A 152 11.21 0.84 25.54
CA GLU A 152 10.52 0.99 24.27
C GLU A 152 11.45 0.67 23.07
N ASP A 153 10.87 0.42 21.89
CA ASP A 153 11.65 0.26 20.65
C ASP A 153 12.17 1.62 20.16
N GLU A 154 13.46 1.75 19.89
CA GLU A 154 14.00 2.78 19.00
C GLU A 154 13.77 2.35 17.54
N ILE A 155 12.95 3.12 16.81
CA ILE A 155 12.46 2.76 15.46
C ILE A 155 13.15 3.55 14.34
N GLY A 156 13.95 4.56 14.67
CA GLY A 156 14.74 5.31 13.69
C GLY A 156 15.89 6.10 14.31
N ILE A 157 17.03 6.14 13.59
CA ILE A 157 18.21 6.95 13.94
C ILE A 157 18.75 7.72 12.73
N TRP A 158 19.12 8.98 12.96
CA TRP A 158 19.67 9.87 11.94
C TRP A 158 20.89 10.61 12.49
N LEU A 159 22.05 10.37 11.87
CA LEU A 159 23.28 11.04 12.26
C LEU A 159 23.35 12.45 11.67
N SER A 160 23.76 13.42 12.48
CA SER A 160 23.99 14.78 11.99
C SER A 160 25.15 14.84 10.98
N PRO A 161 25.14 15.75 9.99
CA PRO A 161 26.20 15.85 8.99
C PRO A 161 27.63 16.01 9.55
N ASN A 162 27.76 16.66 10.72
CA ASN A 162 29.05 16.81 11.40
C ASN A 162 29.47 15.59 12.24
N GLY A 163 28.63 14.57 12.35
CA GLY A 163 28.87 13.32 13.08
C GLY A 163 28.85 13.44 14.61
N LYS A 164 28.37 14.56 15.17
CA LYS A 164 28.40 14.83 16.63
C LYS A 164 27.08 14.60 17.34
N LYS A 165 25.96 14.59 16.63
CA LYS A 165 24.62 14.43 17.19
C LYS A 165 23.87 13.28 16.52
N LEU A 166 23.05 12.58 17.28
CA LEU A 166 22.17 11.52 16.81
C LEU A 166 20.72 11.92 17.12
N ALA A 167 19.89 12.06 16.10
CA ALA A 167 18.45 12.09 16.31
C ALA A 167 17.96 10.66 16.44
N VAL A 168 17.13 10.40 17.45
CA VAL A 168 16.58 9.09 17.78
C VAL A 168 15.07 9.25 17.92
N LEU A 169 14.33 8.44 17.18
CA LEU A 169 12.89 8.27 17.36
C LEU A 169 12.68 7.04 18.23
N GLN A 170 12.31 7.28 19.49
CA GLN A 170 12.00 6.26 20.48
C GLN A 170 10.49 6.09 20.57
N SER A 171 10.04 4.84 20.48
CA SER A 171 8.67 4.47 20.20
C SER A 171 8.15 5.24 18.98
N ARG A 172 6.83 5.45 18.90
CA ARG A 172 6.18 6.29 17.89
C ARG A 172 5.93 7.72 18.37
N TYR A 173 6.45 8.05 19.55
CA TYR A 173 5.97 9.22 20.31
C TYR A 173 7.07 10.20 20.68
N HIS A 174 8.33 9.78 20.79
CA HIS A 174 9.39 10.61 21.36
C HIS A 174 10.54 10.82 20.37
N LEU A 175 10.71 12.05 19.90
CA LEU A 175 11.89 12.45 19.13
C LEU A 175 12.91 13.10 20.06
N GLN A 176 14.12 12.55 20.08
CA GLN A 176 15.22 12.99 20.92
C GLN A 176 16.47 13.27 20.08
N VAL A 177 17.30 14.18 20.57
CA VAL A 177 18.65 14.42 20.03
C VAL A 177 19.67 14.15 21.13
N HIS A 178 20.65 13.32 20.83
CA HIS A 178 21.75 12.96 21.73
C HIS A 178 23.06 13.46 21.15
N GLU A 179 24.00 13.85 22.00
CA GLU A 179 25.40 14.02 21.62
C GLU A 179 26.12 12.66 21.67
N ILE A 180 27.07 12.45 20.76
CA ILE A 180 27.79 11.17 20.64
C ILE A 180 29.23 11.33 21.17
N ASP A 181 29.55 10.75 22.33
CA ASP A 181 30.93 10.57 22.80
C ASP A 181 31.46 9.22 22.31
N LEU A 182 32.24 9.25 21.23
CA LEU A 182 32.79 8.05 20.59
C LEU A 182 33.82 7.28 21.42
N PRO A 183 34.83 7.94 22.03
CA PRO A 183 35.80 7.29 22.91
C PRO A 183 35.14 6.45 24.01
N LYS A 184 34.10 6.98 24.66
CA LYS A 184 33.37 6.25 25.71
C LYS A 184 32.33 5.29 25.15
N GLY A 185 31.65 5.71 24.08
CA GLY A 185 30.52 4.98 23.53
C GLY A 185 29.22 5.23 24.24
N GLU A 186 28.99 6.47 24.62
CA GLU A 186 27.84 6.86 25.40
C GLU A 186 27.09 7.93 24.62
N LEU A 187 25.75 7.85 24.68
CA LEU A 187 24.87 8.93 24.28
C LEU A 187 24.77 9.88 25.47
N GLU A 188 25.17 11.13 25.28
CA GLU A 188 25.19 12.16 26.32
C GLU A 188 24.25 13.31 25.93
N ASN A 189 23.92 14.19 26.89
CA ASN A 189 23.22 15.46 26.65
C ASN A 189 21.92 15.34 25.83
N THR A 190 21.04 14.43 26.22
CA THR A 190 19.74 14.20 25.56
C THR A 190 18.84 15.44 25.62
N VAL A 191 18.35 15.85 24.45
CA VAL A 191 17.36 16.91 24.26
C VAL A 191 16.08 16.29 23.69
N ASN A 192 14.96 16.42 24.40
CA ASN A 192 13.65 16.02 23.89
C ASN A 192 13.12 17.11 22.96
N LEU A 193 12.79 16.77 21.71
CA LEU A 193 12.26 17.70 20.71
C LEU A 193 10.74 17.61 20.58
N TYR A 194 10.21 16.40 20.54
CA TYR A 194 8.78 16.16 20.35
C TYR A 194 8.29 15.02 21.24
N SER A 195 7.06 15.16 21.72
CA SER A 195 6.31 14.14 22.44
C SER A 195 4.84 14.28 22.09
N GLY A 196 4.28 13.34 21.34
CA GLY A 196 2.90 13.41 20.89
C GLY A 196 2.34 12.07 20.44
N TRP A 197 1.12 12.07 19.90
CA TRP A 197 0.37 10.86 19.58
C TRP A 197 0.79 10.19 18.26
N ALA A 198 1.42 10.93 17.36
CA ALA A 198 1.85 10.43 16.07
C ALA A 198 3.36 10.60 15.87
N GLU A 199 3.92 9.65 15.15
CA GLU A 199 5.31 9.60 14.73
C GLU A 199 5.66 10.76 13.79
N PRO A 200 6.69 11.57 14.12
CA PRO A 200 7.33 12.45 13.15
C PRO A 200 8.01 11.58 12.08
N SER A 201 7.64 11.76 10.81
CA SER A 201 8.21 11.00 9.69
C SER A 201 9.23 11.82 8.90
N ASP A 202 9.99 11.14 8.04
CA ASP A 202 10.88 11.76 7.05
C ASP A 202 11.94 12.71 7.64
N LEU A 203 12.45 12.36 8.82
CA LEU A 203 13.38 13.20 9.56
C LEU A 203 14.69 13.44 8.77
N VAL A 204 15.08 14.72 8.63
CA VAL A 204 16.32 15.12 7.96
C VAL A 204 17.05 16.24 8.70
N TRP A 205 18.36 16.11 8.83
CA TRP A 205 19.23 17.14 9.39
C TRP A 205 19.52 18.26 8.40
N SER A 206 19.56 19.50 8.90
CA SER A 206 20.13 20.63 8.18
C SER A 206 21.62 20.40 7.91
N PRO A 207 22.19 20.92 6.80
CA PRO A 207 23.59 20.70 6.44
C PRO A 207 24.59 21.21 7.49
N ASP A 208 24.19 22.16 8.33
CA ASP A 208 24.98 22.71 9.43
C ASP A 208 24.77 21.99 10.78
N SER A 209 23.95 20.94 10.82
CA SER A 209 23.63 20.14 12.02
C SER A 209 22.92 20.91 13.15
N ARG A 210 22.28 22.05 12.85
CA ARG A 210 21.58 22.89 13.86
C ARG A 210 20.08 22.67 13.94
N TYR A 211 19.46 22.21 12.85
CA TYR A 211 18.02 22.03 12.75
C TYR A 211 17.68 20.63 12.25
N LEU A 212 16.49 20.19 12.62
CA LEU A 212 15.81 19.04 12.01
C LEU A 212 14.60 19.55 11.24
N ALA A 213 14.35 18.97 10.07
CA ALA A 213 13.07 19.06 9.39
C ALA A 213 12.40 17.69 9.38
N TYR A 214 11.09 17.67 9.47
CA TYR A 214 10.28 16.44 9.52
C TYR A 214 8.84 16.72 9.13
N SER A 215 8.13 15.67 8.74
CA SER A 215 6.70 15.70 8.48
C SER A 215 5.95 15.28 9.75
N GLN A 216 4.87 15.97 10.11
CA GLN A 216 4.08 15.65 11.29
C GLN A 216 2.58 15.72 10.95
N PRO A 217 1.80 14.63 11.19
CA PRO A 217 0.36 14.68 11.05
C PRO A 217 -0.34 15.29 12.27
N ASP A 218 -1.45 15.99 12.01
CA ASP A 218 -2.45 16.36 13.01
C ASP A 218 -3.54 15.28 13.17
N LEU A 219 -4.51 15.52 14.06
CA LEU A 219 -5.62 14.57 14.32
C LEU A 219 -6.54 14.37 13.10
N ASP A 220 -6.49 15.27 12.12
CA ASP A 220 -7.20 15.15 10.84
C ASP A 220 -6.36 14.35 9.81
N PHE A 221 -5.19 13.85 10.22
CA PHE A 221 -4.22 13.13 9.41
C PHE A 221 -3.67 13.96 8.24
N ASN A 222 -3.69 15.29 8.38
CA ASN A 222 -3.02 16.19 7.48
C ASN A 222 -1.55 16.32 7.90
N TYR A 223 -0.63 15.98 7.00
CA TYR A 223 0.81 16.11 7.27
C TYR A 223 1.30 17.49 6.86
N GLU A 224 2.12 18.07 7.72
CA GLU A 224 2.81 19.33 7.45
C GLU A 224 4.29 19.22 7.76
N VAL A 225 5.10 20.05 7.10
CA VAL A 225 6.55 20.09 7.24
C VAL A 225 6.95 21.10 8.30
N TYR A 226 7.70 20.66 9.30
CA TYR A 226 8.21 21.48 10.39
C TYR A 226 9.72 21.61 10.33
N ILE A 227 10.24 22.75 10.79
CA ILE A 227 11.66 22.94 11.16
C ILE A 227 11.74 23.17 12.67
N GLN A 228 12.64 22.47 13.36
CA GLN A 228 12.90 22.65 14.78
C GLN A 228 14.40 22.75 15.06
N PRO A 229 14.86 23.66 15.94
CA PRO A 229 16.23 23.65 16.43
C PRO A 229 16.53 22.35 17.18
N ALA A 230 17.66 21.73 16.87
CA ALA A 230 18.05 20.44 17.46
C ALA A 230 18.45 20.54 18.95
N ASP A 231 18.58 21.75 19.48
CA ASP A 231 18.78 22.04 20.91
C ASP A 231 17.48 22.43 21.63
N ASN A 232 16.34 22.38 20.93
CA ASN A 232 15.03 22.79 21.41
C ASN A 232 14.97 24.24 21.94
N SER A 233 15.80 25.13 21.42
CA SER A 233 15.86 26.54 21.83
C SER A 233 14.61 27.36 21.44
N SER A 234 13.81 26.88 20.48
CA SER A 234 12.52 27.47 20.11
C SER A 234 11.52 26.39 19.69
N PRO A 235 10.19 26.68 19.73
CA PRO A 235 9.17 25.78 19.22
C PRO A 235 9.38 25.43 17.73
N PRO A 236 8.86 24.27 17.27
CA PRO A 236 8.88 23.92 15.86
C PRO A 236 8.05 24.92 15.04
N VAL A 237 8.53 25.26 13.84
CA VAL A 237 7.84 26.18 12.91
C VAL A 237 7.31 25.39 11.72
N ASN A 238 6.00 25.47 11.49
CA ASN A 238 5.35 24.93 10.30
C ASN A 238 5.76 25.76 9.07
N VAL A 239 6.45 25.11 8.13
CA VAL A 239 6.95 25.72 6.90
C VAL A 239 5.90 25.71 5.79
N SER A 240 5.01 24.72 5.80
CA SER A 240 4.10 24.42 4.71
C SER A 240 2.76 25.15 4.81
N MET A 241 2.06 25.08 5.95
CA MET A 241 0.72 25.67 6.19
C MET A 241 -0.30 25.39 5.08
N HIS A 242 -0.70 24.12 4.87
CA HIS A 242 -1.69 23.77 3.85
C HIS A 242 -2.65 22.66 4.29
N PRO A 243 -3.94 22.71 3.89
CA PRO A 243 -4.97 21.71 4.24
C PRO A 243 -4.82 20.36 3.52
N ARG A 244 -3.65 20.06 2.94
CA ARG A 244 -3.36 18.81 2.25
C ARG A 244 -1.93 18.40 2.55
N ARG A 245 -1.68 17.10 2.44
CA ARG A 245 -0.42 16.45 2.79
C ARG A 245 0.79 17.15 2.16
N ASP A 246 1.69 17.60 3.02
CA ASP A 246 3.06 17.99 2.70
C ASP A 246 4.02 17.11 3.51
N ASP A 247 4.95 16.44 2.84
CA ASP A 247 5.83 15.44 3.44
C ASP A 247 7.23 15.37 2.78
N SER A 248 8.07 14.43 3.22
CA SER A 248 9.38 14.15 2.61
C SER A 248 10.31 15.38 2.49
N PRO A 249 10.57 16.15 3.56
CA PRO A 249 11.46 17.29 3.51
C PRO A 249 12.90 16.92 3.14
N VAL A 250 13.56 17.79 2.36
CA VAL A 250 14.96 17.66 1.93
C VAL A 250 15.63 19.02 1.95
N TRP A 251 16.68 19.16 2.77
CA TRP A 251 17.51 20.36 2.77
C TRP A 251 18.36 20.42 1.50
N SER A 252 18.45 21.62 0.90
CA SER A 252 19.49 21.85 -0.09
C SER A 252 20.85 21.86 0.61
N PRO A 253 21.88 21.16 0.08
CA PRO A 253 23.19 21.09 0.74
C PRO A 253 23.89 22.45 0.93
N ASP A 254 23.54 23.45 0.12
CA ASP A 254 24.00 24.84 0.23
C ASP A 254 23.28 25.64 1.33
N GLY A 255 22.25 25.08 1.97
CA GLY A 255 21.51 25.70 3.06
C GLY A 255 20.55 26.83 2.65
N SER A 256 20.25 26.98 1.36
CA SER A 256 19.38 28.05 0.85
C SER A 256 17.87 27.69 0.83
N LYS A 257 17.54 26.39 0.75
CA LYS A 257 16.18 25.89 0.54
C LYS A 257 15.86 24.69 1.43
N LEU A 258 14.58 24.57 1.77
CA LEU A 258 13.99 23.31 2.23
C LEU A 258 12.93 22.88 1.22
N ALA A 259 13.17 21.77 0.52
CA ALA A 259 12.23 21.19 -0.41
C ALA A 259 11.37 20.12 0.25
N PHE A 260 10.22 19.81 -0.32
CA PHE A 260 9.30 18.78 0.16
C PHE A 260 8.33 18.35 -0.96
N LEU A 261 7.62 17.26 -0.75
CA LEU A 261 6.55 16.77 -1.63
C LEU A 261 5.20 17.27 -1.12
N SER A 262 4.28 17.52 -2.04
CA SER A 262 3.07 18.27 -1.74
C SER A 262 1.91 17.85 -2.64
N VAL A 263 0.78 17.40 -2.07
CA VAL A 263 -0.43 17.01 -2.84
C VAL A 263 -1.44 18.15 -3.03
N ARG A 264 -0.94 19.38 -2.94
CA ARG A 264 -1.72 20.62 -2.98
C ARG A 264 -2.51 20.76 -4.28
N ASN A 265 -1.92 20.34 -5.40
CA ASN A 265 -2.50 20.55 -6.72
C ASN A 265 -3.03 19.23 -7.27
N HIS A 266 -4.31 19.20 -7.64
CA HIS A 266 -4.93 18.10 -8.40
C HIS A 266 -4.84 16.69 -7.78
N GLY A 267 -4.32 16.53 -6.55
CA GLY A 267 -4.23 15.24 -5.85
C GLY A 267 -2.92 14.49 -6.08
N ASP A 268 -2.08 14.95 -7.02
CA ASP A 268 -0.77 14.38 -7.32
C ASP A 268 0.31 15.05 -6.43
N ALA A 269 1.33 14.30 -6.05
CA ALA A 269 2.48 14.85 -5.33
C ALA A 269 3.41 15.64 -6.27
N ASP A 270 3.49 16.96 -6.09
CA ASP A 270 4.46 17.85 -6.74
C ASP A 270 5.65 18.16 -5.80
N ILE A 271 6.78 18.59 -6.37
CA ILE A 271 7.90 19.13 -5.60
C ILE A 271 7.68 20.63 -5.36
N TRP A 272 7.80 21.02 -4.09
CA TRP A 272 7.82 22.41 -3.64
C TRP A 272 9.08 22.68 -2.84
N TYR A 273 9.45 23.95 -2.71
CA TYR A 273 10.49 24.35 -1.77
C TYR A 273 10.22 25.71 -1.15
N ALA A 274 10.72 25.91 0.07
CA ALA A 274 10.76 27.18 0.77
C ALA A 274 12.14 27.82 0.60
N TRP A 275 12.20 29.11 0.27
CA TRP A 275 13.41 29.91 0.47
C TRP A 275 13.60 30.20 1.96
N LEU A 276 14.74 29.75 2.51
CA LEU A 276 15.02 29.90 3.95
C LEU A 276 15.36 31.34 4.32
N ARG A 277 16.01 32.07 3.42
CA ARG A 277 16.32 33.50 3.56
C ARG A 277 15.31 34.34 2.82
N LYS A 278 14.84 35.40 3.46
CA LYS A 278 13.97 36.41 2.83
C LYS A 278 14.67 37.11 1.65
N SER A 279 15.96 37.41 1.79
CA SER A 279 16.76 38.05 0.74
C SER A 279 16.84 37.23 -0.55
N ASP A 280 16.87 35.90 -0.45
CA ASP A 280 16.91 35.02 -1.62
C ASP A 280 15.54 34.98 -2.32
N TRP A 281 14.46 34.99 -1.55
CA TRP A 281 13.11 35.07 -2.09
C TRP A 281 12.79 36.38 -2.81
N GLU A 282 13.34 37.50 -2.32
CA GLU A 282 13.11 38.84 -2.88
C GLU A 282 13.88 39.10 -4.18
N LYS A 283 14.87 38.27 -4.52
CA LYS A 283 15.63 38.36 -5.77
C LYS A 283 14.74 38.10 -6.98
N THR A 284 14.82 38.97 -7.96
CA THR A 284 14.22 38.77 -9.27
C THR A 284 15.01 37.72 -10.04
N ARG A 285 14.41 37.21 -11.12
CA ARG A 285 15.10 36.30 -12.04
C ARG A 285 16.40 36.89 -12.61
N ARG A 286 16.42 38.20 -12.88
CA ARG A 286 17.60 38.88 -13.42
C ARG A 286 18.71 38.96 -12.38
N ASP A 287 18.37 39.20 -11.11
CA ASP A 287 19.36 39.22 -10.01
C ASP A 287 20.03 37.84 -9.88
N TRP A 288 19.27 36.75 -10.05
CA TRP A 288 19.82 35.40 -10.07
C TRP A 288 20.70 35.11 -11.30
N GLU A 289 20.29 35.58 -12.49
CA GLU A 289 21.08 35.42 -13.72
C GLU A 289 22.41 36.21 -13.63
N GLU A 290 22.40 37.43 -13.10
CA GLU A 290 23.60 38.25 -12.90
C GLU A 290 24.55 37.61 -11.86
N GLU A 291 24.04 37.07 -10.74
CA GLU A 291 24.87 36.34 -9.76
C GLU A 291 25.49 35.06 -10.35
N GLU A 292 24.79 34.38 -11.26
CA GLU A 292 25.34 33.20 -11.94
C GLU A 292 26.45 33.59 -12.91
N GLU A 293 26.27 34.63 -13.73
CA GLU A 293 27.29 35.18 -14.64
C GLU A 293 28.54 35.65 -13.88
N ASP A 294 28.37 36.35 -12.76
CA ASP A 294 29.48 36.79 -11.91
C ASP A 294 30.23 35.60 -11.28
N SER A 295 29.52 34.48 -11.03
CA SER A 295 30.11 33.27 -10.45
C SER A 295 30.86 32.38 -11.46
N GLU A 296 30.51 32.43 -12.75
CA GLU A 296 31.19 31.69 -13.82
C GLU A 296 32.63 32.17 -14.08
N GLY A 297 32.98 33.38 -13.61
CA GLY A 297 34.34 33.94 -13.68
C GLY A 297 35.31 33.45 -12.59
N ASP A 298 34.82 32.79 -11.52
CA ASP A 298 35.56 32.53 -10.28
C ASP A 298 35.49 31.05 -9.83
N GLU A 299 35.48 30.10 -10.77
CA GLU A 299 35.39 28.65 -10.51
C GLU A 299 36.56 28.04 -9.68
N ALA A 300 37.58 28.82 -9.30
CA ALA A 300 38.77 28.30 -8.62
C ALA A 300 38.77 28.38 -7.07
N ALA A 301 37.74 28.96 -6.40
CA ALA A 301 37.92 29.36 -4.99
C ALA A 301 36.81 29.06 -3.96
N LYS A 302 35.75 28.29 -4.23
CA LYS A 302 34.85 27.81 -3.15
C LYS A 302 35.28 26.43 -2.63
N LYS A 303 36.41 26.42 -1.90
CA LYS A 303 36.81 25.35 -0.96
C LYS A 303 35.78 25.23 0.16
N ASP A 304 35.46 23.99 0.55
CA ASP A 304 34.84 23.50 1.81
C ASP A 304 34.61 24.55 2.93
N SER A 305 33.81 25.59 2.68
CA SER A 305 33.35 26.49 3.73
C SER A 305 32.14 25.83 4.39
N VAL A 306 32.16 25.73 5.72
CA VAL A 306 31.04 25.20 6.50
C VAL A 306 29.79 26.02 6.14
N VAL A 307 28.80 25.36 5.52
CA VAL A 307 27.50 25.97 5.24
C VAL A 307 26.87 26.29 6.58
N GLN A 308 26.49 27.55 6.79
CA GLN A 308 25.70 27.98 7.93
C GLN A 308 24.29 28.28 7.43
N VAL A 309 23.30 27.53 7.92
CA VAL A 309 21.91 27.68 7.49
C VAL A 309 21.32 28.89 8.20
N GLU A 310 20.96 29.92 7.45
CA GLU A 310 20.27 31.09 7.99
C GLU A 310 18.80 31.02 7.59
N ILE A 311 17.92 31.11 8.58
CA ILE A 311 16.48 30.98 8.40
C ILE A 311 15.83 32.24 8.94
N ASP A 312 15.15 32.97 8.06
CA ASP A 312 14.10 33.88 8.48
C ASP A 312 12.85 33.02 8.68
N PHE A 313 12.22 33.04 9.84
CA PHE A 313 10.98 32.27 10.10
C PHE A 313 9.71 33.10 9.89
N ASP A 314 9.82 34.43 9.76
CA ASP A 314 8.67 35.30 9.57
C ASP A 314 7.97 34.96 8.25
N ARG A 315 6.69 34.59 8.34
CA ARG A 315 5.82 34.23 7.20
C ARG A 315 6.49 33.30 6.19
N ILE A 316 7.25 32.30 6.67
CA ILE A 316 8.02 31.39 5.81
C ILE A 316 7.16 30.62 4.79
N HIS A 317 5.92 30.32 5.13
CA HIS A 317 4.94 29.67 4.25
C HIS A 317 4.56 30.52 3.01
N GLU A 318 4.88 31.82 2.98
CA GLU A 318 4.67 32.67 1.80
C GLU A 318 5.81 32.59 0.79
N ARG A 319 6.92 31.95 1.17
CA ARG A 319 8.13 31.81 0.36
C ARG A 319 8.21 30.47 -0.38
N LEU A 320 7.07 29.80 -0.48
CA LEU A 320 6.93 28.51 -1.15
C LEU A 320 6.89 28.68 -2.66
N VAL A 321 7.71 27.90 -3.35
CA VAL A 321 7.78 27.85 -4.81
C VAL A 321 7.44 26.44 -5.27
N GLN A 322 6.45 26.35 -6.15
CA GLN A 322 6.14 25.11 -6.85
C GLN A 322 7.17 24.86 -7.95
N LEU A 323 7.93 23.77 -7.82
CA LEU A 323 8.98 23.41 -8.76
C LEU A 323 8.47 22.54 -9.90
N THR A 324 7.61 21.56 -9.60
CA THR A 324 7.00 20.68 -10.60
C THR A 324 5.49 20.85 -10.67
N ARG A 325 4.95 20.51 -11.86
CA ARG A 325 3.54 20.60 -12.25
C ARG A 325 3.25 19.45 -13.19
N MET A 326 3.53 18.23 -12.76
CA MET A 326 3.48 17.07 -13.64
C MET A 326 2.55 16.02 -13.08
N PRO A 327 1.85 15.29 -13.97
CA PRO A 327 1.32 14.02 -13.57
C PRO A 327 2.45 13.02 -13.32
N GLY A 328 2.40 12.30 -12.20
CA GLY A 328 3.36 11.23 -11.97
C GLY A 328 3.69 10.89 -10.52
N ASP A 329 3.10 11.57 -9.53
CA ASP A 329 3.39 11.37 -8.10
C ASP A 329 4.90 11.36 -7.84
N GLU A 330 5.51 12.55 -7.88
CA GLU A 330 6.92 12.75 -7.58
C GLU A 330 7.29 12.18 -6.20
N GLY A 331 8.47 11.59 -6.10
CA GLY A 331 8.97 10.98 -4.87
C GLY A 331 10.49 10.82 -4.84
N ASN A 332 11.02 10.34 -3.71
CA ASN A 332 12.46 10.10 -3.50
C ASN A 332 13.34 11.32 -3.89
N LEU A 333 12.96 12.50 -3.41
CA LEU A 333 13.61 13.75 -3.77
C LEU A 333 15.06 13.83 -3.23
N VAL A 334 15.98 14.35 -4.05
CA VAL A 334 17.38 14.61 -3.70
C VAL A 334 17.84 15.90 -4.39
N ILE A 335 18.65 16.73 -3.72
CA ILE A 335 19.18 17.99 -4.28
C ILE A 335 20.69 17.89 -4.50
N SER A 336 21.20 18.44 -5.61
CA SER A 336 22.63 18.53 -5.91
C SER A 336 23.39 19.36 -4.87
N LYS A 337 24.70 19.15 -4.77
CA LYS A 337 25.55 19.84 -3.76
C LYS A 337 25.53 21.36 -3.81
N ASP A 338 25.32 21.92 -5.00
CA ASP A 338 25.24 23.36 -5.25
C ASP A 338 23.82 23.93 -5.01
N GLY A 339 22.85 23.09 -4.64
CA GLY A 339 21.46 23.51 -4.45
C GLY A 339 20.69 23.80 -5.74
N LYS A 340 21.29 23.57 -6.92
CA LYS A 340 20.73 24.02 -8.21
C LYS A 340 19.88 22.99 -8.96
N THR A 341 20.10 21.69 -8.74
CA THR A 341 19.42 20.60 -9.47
C THR A 341 18.70 19.67 -8.51
N PHE A 342 17.44 19.38 -8.81
CA PHE A 342 16.58 18.47 -8.07
C PHE A 342 16.45 17.18 -8.87
N PHE A 343 16.65 16.05 -8.19
CA PHE A 343 16.50 14.70 -8.73
C PHE A 343 15.37 14.01 -8.01
N PHE A 344 14.52 13.31 -8.75
CA PHE A 344 13.34 12.67 -8.18
C PHE A 344 12.87 11.52 -9.06
N THR A 345 12.09 10.63 -8.48
CA THR A 345 11.40 9.58 -9.21
C THR A 345 9.95 9.94 -9.45
N THR A 346 9.36 9.45 -10.53
CA THR A 346 7.90 9.41 -10.73
C THR A 346 7.40 7.98 -10.62
N ASN A 347 6.17 7.79 -10.16
CA ASN A 347 5.46 6.53 -10.22
C ASN A 347 4.69 6.40 -11.55
N ALA A 348 4.60 5.18 -12.08
CA ALA A 348 3.51 4.88 -13.01
C ALA A 348 2.22 4.86 -12.19
N GLY A 349 1.27 5.72 -12.56
CA GLY A 349 0.15 6.17 -11.71
C GLY A 349 -0.40 5.13 -10.75
N GLY A 350 -0.07 5.30 -9.47
CA GLY A 350 -0.68 4.55 -8.37
C GLY A 350 -1.91 5.28 -7.79
N ASN A 351 -1.92 6.61 -7.89
CA ASN A 351 -2.99 7.50 -7.41
C ASN A 351 -3.30 8.67 -8.36
N SER A 352 -2.67 8.74 -9.54
CA SER A 352 -2.63 9.95 -10.37
C SER A 352 -3.49 9.86 -11.64
N PHE A 353 -4.14 10.98 -11.97
CA PHE A 353 -5.11 11.21 -13.05
C PHE A 353 -4.57 11.06 -14.48
N VAL A 354 -3.32 10.60 -14.67
CA VAL A 354 -2.68 10.57 -15.99
C VAL A 354 -1.72 9.38 -16.14
N ALA A 355 -1.88 8.69 -17.27
CA ALA A 355 -1.04 7.60 -17.73
C ALA A 355 0.36 8.10 -18.16
N SER A 356 1.30 8.20 -17.24
CA SER A 356 2.68 7.82 -17.57
C SER A 356 2.80 6.33 -17.24
N ASP A 357 2.84 5.46 -18.25
CA ASP A 357 2.76 4.00 -18.08
C ASP A 357 3.98 3.39 -17.35
N LYS A 358 5.02 4.19 -17.04
CA LYS A 358 6.29 3.69 -16.49
C LYS A 358 6.91 4.63 -15.46
N PRO A 359 7.38 4.10 -14.31
CA PRO A 359 8.13 4.88 -13.34
C PRO A 359 9.47 5.34 -13.95
N ALA A 360 9.92 6.53 -13.58
CA ALA A 360 11.11 7.14 -14.15
C ALA A 360 11.97 7.88 -13.11
N LEU A 361 13.25 8.09 -13.44
CA LEU A 361 14.17 8.99 -12.75
C LEU A 361 14.31 10.26 -13.58
N MET A 362 14.08 11.40 -12.95
CA MET A 362 14.01 12.72 -13.58
C MET A 362 14.96 13.71 -12.88
N LYS A 363 15.27 14.81 -13.57
CA LYS A 363 15.87 15.99 -12.97
C LYS A 363 15.23 17.29 -13.44
N VAL A 364 15.34 18.34 -12.64
CA VAL A 364 14.90 19.70 -12.96
C VAL A 364 15.80 20.72 -12.25
N ALA A 365 16.07 21.87 -12.86
CA ALA A 365 16.78 22.97 -12.21
C ALA A 365 15.85 23.69 -11.20
N TRP A 366 16.40 24.34 -10.19
CA TRP A 366 15.66 25.00 -9.11
C TRP A 366 14.65 26.07 -9.57
N ASP A 367 14.86 26.63 -10.77
CA ASP A 367 13.99 27.62 -11.42
C ASP A 367 12.90 26.98 -12.31
N GLY A 368 12.78 25.65 -12.28
CA GLY A 368 11.84 24.86 -13.08
C GLY A 368 12.29 24.60 -14.52
N LYS A 369 13.43 25.13 -14.97
CA LYS A 369 13.97 24.87 -16.31
C LYS A 369 14.71 23.54 -16.39
N ASP A 370 15.12 23.19 -17.61
CA ASP A 370 15.98 22.03 -17.90
C ASP A 370 15.47 20.68 -17.39
N ARG A 371 14.15 20.55 -17.26
CA ARG A 371 13.50 19.30 -16.89
C ARG A 371 13.81 18.20 -17.90
N LYS A 372 14.47 17.13 -17.44
CA LYS A 372 14.98 16.05 -18.30
C LYS A 372 14.74 14.68 -17.67
N LEU A 373 14.36 13.73 -18.52
CA LEU A 373 14.37 12.30 -18.19
C LEU A 373 15.82 11.82 -18.08
N LEU A 374 16.19 11.24 -16.95
CA LEU A 374 17.48 10.57 -16.78
C LEU A 374 17.39 9.08 -17.10
N LYS A 375 16.32 8.42 -16.65
CA LYS A 375 16.10 7.00 -16.93
C LYS A 375 14.61 6.65 -16.91
N ASP A 376 14.17 5.90 -17.91
CA ASP A 376 12.84 5.31 -18.01
C ASP A 376 12.78 3.89 -17.40
N ASP A 377 11.55 3.46 -17.08
CA ASP A 377 11.22 2.10 -16.62
C ASP A 377 12.06 1.65 -15.41
N VAL A 378 12.23 2.57 -14.47
CA VAL A 378 13.02 2.36 -13.27
C VAL A 378 12.24 2.79 -12.04
N LYS A 379 11.75 1.80 -11.29
CA LYS A 379 11.16 2.02 -9.96
C LYS A 379 12.25 1.93 -8.90
N MET A 380 12.65 3.08 -8.37
CA MET A 380 13.68 3.21 -7.34
C MET A 380 13.06 3.65 -6.01
N TYR A 381 13.72 3.29 -4.91
CA TYR A 381 13.48 3.83 -3.58
C TYR A 381 14.80 4.09 -2.87
N ALA A 382 14.75 4.84 -1.76
CA ALA A 382 15.93 5.25 -0.99
C ALA A 382 16.99 5.94 -1.86
N LEU A 383 16.56 6.88 -2.72
CA LEU A 383 17.47 7.66 -3.57
C LEU A 383 18.32 8.58 -2.70
N ARG A 384 19.64 8.63 -2.95
CA ARG A 384 20.57 9.47 -2.20
C ARG A 384 21.69 10.00 -3.09
N LEU A 385 22.19 11.20 -2.79
CA LEU A 385 23.38 11.74 -3.46
C LEU A 385 24.66 11.20 -2.82
N GLY A 386 25.60 10.74 -3.65
CA GLY A 386 26.92 10.34 -3.16
C GLY A 386 27.72 11.51 -2.58
N PRO A 387 28.69 11.25 -1.68
CA PRO A 387 29.50 12.29 -1.04
C PRO A 387 30.29 13.19 -2.00
N LYS A 388 30.50 12.76 -3.25
CA LYS A 388 31.17 13.56 -4.30
C LYS A 388 30.21 14.27 -5.26
N GLY A 389 28.89 14.13 -5.10
CA GLY A 389 27.87 14.72 -5.98
C GLY A 389 27.77 14.10 -7.38
N LYS A 390 28.63 13.14 -7.73
CA LYS A 390 28.69 12.55 -9.08
C LYS A 390 27.58 11.53 -9.36
N TYR A 391 27.23 10.72 -8.36
CA TYR A 391 26.31 9.60 -8.52
C TYR A 391 25.13 9.71 -7.57
N LEU A 392 23.94 9.37 -8.07
CA LEU A 392 22.76 9.06 -7.28
C LEU A 392 22.73 7.56 -7.02
N TYR A 393 22.58 7.15 -5.77
CA TYR A 393 22.47 5.75 -5.36
C TYR A 393 21.03 5.45 -4.96
N GLY A 394 20.59 4.23 -5.18
CA GLY A 394 19.30 3.79 -4.66
C GLY A 394 19.08 2.30 -4.89
N ILE A 395 17.89 1.84 -4.51
CA ILE A 395 17.51 0.45 -4.61
C ILE A 395 16.38 0.32 -5.64
N ARG A 396 16.56 -0.57 -6.62
CA ARG A 396 15.49 -0.90 -7.58
C ARG A 396 14.48 -1.83 -6.90
N SER A 397 13.21 -1.74 -7.30
CA SER A 397 12.21 -2.78 -7.00
C SER A 397 12.79 -4.20 -7.19
N GLY A 398 12.67 -5.06 -6.17
CA GLY A 398 13.34 -6.36 -6.10
C GLY A 398 14.66 -6.37 -5.31
N GLY A 399 15.19 -5.21 -4.93
CA GLY A 399 16.30 -5.07 -3.97
C GLY A 399 17.70 -5.15 -4.59
N THR A 400 17.88 -4.72 -5.84
CA THR A 400 19.21 -4.58 -6.46
C THR A 400 19.71 -3.15 -6.31
N LEU A 401 20.99 -2.97 -5.98
CA LEU A 401 21.60 -1.64 -5.81
C LEU A 401 22.05 -1.06 -7.17
N LEU A 402 21.69 0.19 -7.44
CA LEU A 402 22.06 0.91 -8.66
C LEU A 402 22.70 2.26 -8.32
N ALA A 403 23.51 2.74 -9.25
CA ALA A 403 24.01 4.10 -9.27
C ALA A 403 23.72 4.75 -10.63
N PHE A 404 23.37 6.03 -10.63
CA PHE A 404 23.14 6.84 -11.82
C PHE A 404 24.09 8.02 -11.81
N ASP A 405 24.84 8.24 -12.89
CA ASP A 405 25.62 9.46 -13.05
C ASP A 405 24.67 10.67 -13.11
N ALA A 406 24.81 11.61 -12.19
CA ALA A 406 23.86 12.71 -11.98
C ALA A 406 23.76 13.66 -13.20
N LYS A 407 24.82 13.73 -14.02
CA LYS A 407 24.84 14.57 -15.22
C LYS A 407 24.22 13.86 -16.42
N SER A 408 24.70 12.66 -16.72
CA SER A 408 24.39 11.91 -17.96
C SER A 408 23.22 10.93 -17.83
N GLY A 409 22.79 10.58 -16.63
CA GLY A 409 21.78 9.54 -16.39
C GLY A 409 22.30 8.11 -16.62
N LYS A 410 23.61 7.94 -16.87
CA LYS A 410 24.20 6.63 -17.13
C LYS A 410 24.01 5.72 -15.91
N GLN A 411 23.28 4.62 -16.12
CA GLN A 411 23.05 3.59 -15.11
C GLN A 411 24.27 2.68 -14.96
N GLU A 412 24.64 2.39 -13.72
CA GLU A 412 25.65 1.41 -13.36
C GLU A 412 25.14 0.52 -12.23
N ALA A 413 25.40 -0.79 -12.33
CA ALA A 413 25.12 -1.70 -11.23
C ALA A 413 26.07 -1.46 -10.04
N ARG A 414 25.62 -1.79 -8.84
CA ARG A 414 26.46 -1.94 -7.65
C ARG A 414 26.27 -3.37 -7.11
N PRO A 415 26.88 -4.36 -7.76
CA PRO A 415 26.60 -5.76 -7.44
C PRO A 415 27.08 -6.12 -6.03
N PHE A 416 26.38 -7.05 -5.40
CA PHE A 416 26.74 -7.60 -4.10
C PHE A 416 26.46 -9.10 -4.04
N LYS A 417 27.01 -9.78 -3.04
CA LYS A 417 26.74 -11.17 -2.69
C LYS A 417 26.65 -11.30 -1.18
N ALA A 418 25.43 -11.42 -0.68
CA ALA A 418 25.14 -11.65 0.72
C ALA A 418 24.96 -13.16 0.95
N TYR A 419 25.99 -13.77 1.52
CA TYR A 419 25.97 -15.17 1.94
C TYR A 419 25.42 -15.25 3.37
N MET A 420 24.37 -16.05 3.58
CA MET A 420 23.76 -16.22 4.90
C MET A 420 23.20 -17.63 5.09
N ASP A 421 23.17 -18.02 6.36
CA ASP A 421 22.54 -19.26 6.82
C ASP A 421 21.22 -18.87 7.47
N ILE A 422 20.12 -19.43 6.98
CA ILE A 422 18.78 -19.16 7.50
C ILE A 422 18.35 -20.38 8.30
N ALA A 423 18.29 -20.24 9.62
CA ALA A 423 17.69 -21.23 10.51
C ALA A 423 16.20 -20.92 10.65
N ARG A 424 15.33 -21.79 10.14
CA ARG A 424 13.89 -21.53 10.03
C ARG A 424 13.22 -21.35 11.39
N SER A 425 13.56 -22.17 12.38
CA SER A 425 12.99 -22.03 13.73
C SER A 425 13.37 -20.72 14.40
N GLU A 426 14.60 -20.24 14.21
CA GLU A 426 15.06 -18.96 14.77
C GLU A 426 14.42 -17.77 14.04
N GLU A 427 14.31 -17.85 12.71
CA GLU A 427 13.62 -16.84 11.90
C GLU A 427 12.13 -16.76 12.24
N HIS A 428 11.43 -17.88 12.40
CA HIS A 428 10.02 -17.87 12.81
C HIS A 428 9.82 -17.25 14.19
N ARG A 429 10.73 -17.48 15.14
CA ARG A 429 10.71 -16.80 16.45
C ARG A 429 10.88 -15.31 16.29
N GLN A 430 11.87 -14.87 15.51
CA GLN A 430 12.07 -13.46 15.22
C GLN A 430 10.81 -12.81 14.61
N ILE A 431 10.21 -13.45 13.62
CA ILE A 431 8.99 -12.96 12.95
C ILE A 431 7.83 -12.86 13.93
N PHE A 432 7.67 -13.84 14.82
CA PHE A 432 6.64 -13.83 15.85
C PHE A 432 6.80 -12.60 16.76
N GLU A 433 8.00 -12.42 17.30
CA GLU A 433 8.33 -11.32 18.21
C GLU A 433 8.14 -9.96 17.54
N GLU A 434 8.66 -9.81 16.33
CA GLU A 434 8.56 -8.56 15.57
C GLU A 434 7.09 -8.20 15.26
N ALA A 435 6.30 -9.16 14.78
CA ALA A 435 4.89 -8.93 14.50
C ALA A 435 4.08 -8.65 15.77
N TRP A 436 4.43 -9.30 16.88
CA TRP A 436 3.79 -9.10 18.18
C TRP A 436 4.08 -7.70 18.74
N ARG A 437 5.34 -7.24 18.70
CA ARG A 437 5.74 -5.88 19.13
C ARG A 437 5.14 -4.80 18.24
N ALA A 438 5.16 -5.00 16.93
CA ALA A 438 4.55 -4.05 16.00
C ALA A 438 3.08 -3.77 16.36
N LEU A 439 2.30 -4.83 16.65
CA LEU A 439 0.90 -4.68 17.10
C LEU A 439 0.78 -4.12 18.52
N ARG A 440 1.68 -4.47 19.45
CA ARG A 440 1.75 -3.88 20.79
C ARG A 440 1.78 -2.34 20.70
N ASP A 441 2.58 -1.82 19.78
CA ASP A 441 2.89 -0.39 19.69
C ASP A 441 2.01 0.37 18.68
N GLY A 442 1.28 -0.34 17.81
CA GLY A 442 0.56 0.26 16.70
C GLY A 442 -0.94 -0.02 16.63
N PHE A 443 -1.48 -0.93 17.46
CA PHE A 443 -2.91 -1.22 17.46
C PHE A 443 -3.72 -0.04 18.02
N TYR A 444 -4.86 0.25 17.39
CA TYR A 444 -5.60 1.49 17.64
C TYR A 444 -6.20 1.61 19.05
N ASP A 445 -6.57 0.48 19.66
CA ASP A 445 -7.07 0.43 21.04
C ASP A 445 -5.96 -0.11 21.94
N PRO A 446 -5.35 0.72 22.81
CA PRO A 446 -4.24 0.28 23.66
C PRO A 446 -4.61 -0.86 24.61
N ASP A 447 -5.91 -1.08 24.89
CA ASP A 447 -6.39 -2.16 25.74
C ASP A 447 -6.71 -3.46 24.95
N PHE A 448 -6.44 -3.51 23.65
CA PHE A 448 -6.64 -4.69 22.79
C PHE A 448 -8.07 -5.28 22.88
N HIS A 449 -9.10 -4.43 22.93
CA HIS A 449 -10.50 -4.82 23.17
C HIS A 449 -10.70 -5.61 24.48
N GLY A 450 -9.90 -5.28 25.51
CA GLY A 450 -9.90 -5.95 26.80
C GLY A 450 -9.19 -7.31 26.81
N ARG A 451 -8.34 -7.59 25.82
CA ARG A 451 -7.53 -8.83 25.79
C ARG A 451 -6.13 -8.58 26.36
N ASP A 452 -5.65 -9.51 27.18
CA ASP A 452 -4.27 -9.51 27.67
C ASP A 452 -3.32 -9.94 26.54
N TRP A 453 -2.68 -8.96 25.89
CA TRP A 453 -1.80 -9.17 24.75
C TRP A 453 -0.57 -10.02 25.09
N ASP A 454 -0.04 -9.90 26.31
CA ASP A 454 1.08 -10.71 26.78
C ASP A 454 0.65 -12.16 27.06
N ALA A 455 -0.57 -12.37 27.59
CA ALA A 455 -1.12 -13.71 27.79
C ALA A 455 -1.32 -14.43 26.46
N LEU A 456 -1.79 -13.71 25.43
CA LEU A 456 -1.92 -14.25 24.08
C LEU A 456 -0.57 -14.68 23.52
N ARG A 457 0.49 -13.89 23.69
CA ARG A 457 1.85 -14.32 23.33
C ARG A 457 2.28 -15.59 24.07
N ARG A 458 2.18 -15.60 25.40
CA ARG A 458 2.54 -16.77 26.24
C ARG A 458 1.83 -18.04 25.79
N GLU A 459 0.59 -17.89 25.32
CA GLU A 459 -0.24 -18.98 24.87
C GLU A 459 0.10 -19.45 23.43
N TYR A 460 0.31 -18.54 22.49
CA TYR A 460 0.38 -18.86 21.06
C TYR A 460 1.81 -18.97 20.51
N GLU A 461 2.81 -18.31 21.10
CA GLU A 461 4.20 -18.36 20.63
C GLU A 461 4.74 -19.80 20.58
N PRO A 462 4.66 -20.62 21.66
CA PRO A 462 5.22 -21.98 21.60
C PRO A 462 4.51 -22.86 20.58
N ARG A 463 3.23 -22.59 20.30
CA ARG A 463 2.43 -23.34 19.33
C ARG A 463 2.76 -22.94 17.90
N ALA A 464 2.94 -21.65 17.64
CA ALA A 464 3.36 -21.16 16.34
C ALA A 464 4.75 -21.72 15.99
N LEU A 465 5.67 -21.75 16.96
CA LEU A 465 7.01 -22.31 16.78
C LEU A 465 7.06 -23.84 16.64
N ALA A 466 6.01 -24.55 17.07
CA ALA A 466 5.88 -25.99 16.83
C ALA A 466 5.40 -26.33 15.41
N ALA A 467 4.99 -25.34 14.62
CA ALA A 467 4.51 -25.54 13.26
C ALA A 467 5.62 -26.01 12.32
N SER A 468 5.36 -27.06 11.54
CA SER A 468 6.32 -27.62 10.59
C SER A 468 6.39 -26.86 9.26
N THR A 469 5.41 -25.98 8.98
CA THR A 469 5.34 -25.19 7.75
C THR A 469 5.05 -23.71 8.03
N TRP A 470 5.45 -22.84 7.11
CA TRP A 470 5.12 -21.40 7.17
C TRP A 470 3.60 -21.15 7.09
N GLN A 471 2.86 -21.99 6.37
CA GLN A 471 1.41 -21.92 6.35
C GLN A 471 0.81 -22.18 7.73
N ASP A 472 1.27 -23.22 8.42
CA ASP A 472 0.78 -23.58 9.76
C ASP A 472 1.17 -22.53 10.81
N PHE A 473 2.40 -22.01 10.74
CA PHE A 473 2.86 -20.89 11.58
C PHE A 473 1.91 -19.70 11.45
N ARG A 474 1.60 -19.28 10.21
CA ARG A 474 0.68 -18.15 9.97
C ARG A 474 -0.73 -18.44 10.44
N VAL A 475 -1.24 -19.66 10.27
CA VAL A 475 -2.57 -20.04 10.78
C VAL A 475 -2.61 -19.87 12.30
N ILE A 476 -1.61 -20.36 13.02
CA ILE A 476 -1.56 -20.25 14.48
C ILE A 476 -1.40 -18.79 14.93
N PHE A 477 -0.52 -18.02 14.28
CA PHE A 477 -0.39 -16.59 14.56
C PHE A 477 -1.71 -15.83 14.31
N ASN A 478 -2.39 -16.10 13.19
CA ASN A 478 -3.67 -15.46 12.89
C ASN A 478 -4.80 -15.91 13.85
N ARG A 479 -4.70 -17.09 14.44
CA ARG A 479 -5.60 -17.52 15.53
C ARG A 479 -5.38 -16.70 16.81
N MET A 480 -4.13 -16.31 17.11
CA MET A 480 -3.82 -15.35 18.18
C MET A 480 -4.46 -14.00 17.90
N LEU A 481 -4.27 -13.45 16.70
CA LEU A 481 -4.87 -12.18 16.29
C LEU A 481 -6.40 -12.23 16.35
N GLY A 482 -7.00 -13.36 15.97
CA GLY A 482 -8.44 -13.57 16.08
C GLY A 482 -8.98 -13.51 17.52
N GLN A 483 -8.15 -13.67 18.55
CA GLN A 483 -8.58 -13.50 19.94
C GLN A 483 -8.82 -12.04 20.31
N VAL A 484 -8.07 -11.12 19.70
CA VAL A 484 -8.29 -9.66 19.83
C VAL A 484 -9.68 -9.30 19.32
N ASN A 485 -10.20 -10.07 18.34
CA ASN A 485 -11.50 -9.86 17.73
C ASN A 485 -11.59 -8.42 17.18
N ALA A 486 -10.73 -8.11 16.21
CA ALA A 486 -10.76 -6.85 15.50
C ALA A 486 -10.64 -7.10 14.00
N SER A 487 -11.33 -6.29 13.22
CA SER A 487 -11.25 -6.32 11.77
C SER A 487 -9.87 -5.89 11.25
N HIS A 488 -9.60 -6.18 9.98
CA HIS A 488 -8.36 -5.77 9.31
C HIS A 488 -7.05 -6.27 9.97
N MET A 489 -7.08 -7.43 10.61
CA MET A 489 -5.89 -8.07 11.20
C MET A 489 -5.48 -9.34 10.47
N GLY A 490 -4.16 -9.57 10.37
CA GLY A 490 -3.62 -10.80 9.78
C GLY A 490 -2.13 -10.70 9.45
N LEU A 491 -1.42 -11.81 9.57
CA LEU A 491 -0.09 -12.06 9.05
C LEU A 491 -0.22 -12.70 7.65
N TYR A 492 0.38 -12.04 6.66
CA TYR A 492 0.29 -12.38 5.24
C TYR A 492 1.66 -12.44 4.57
N GLY A 493 1.72 -13.03 3.37
CA GLY A 493 2.96 -13.08 2.58
C GLY A 493 4.01 -14.02 3.14
N GLY A 494 5.29 -13.72 2.88
CA GLY A 494 6.44 -14.56 3.21
C GLY A 494 6.80 -15.59 2.14
N GLU A 495 8.00 -16.17 2.25
CA GLU A 495 8.43 -17.27 1.39
C GLU A 495 7.59 -18.53 1.67
N THR A 496 7.04 -19.17 0.63
CA THR A 496 6.25 -20.42 0.72
C THR A 496 6.96 -21.55 -0.04
N PRO A 497 7.96 -22.20 0.56
CA PRO A 497 8.73 -23.29 -0.07
C PRO A 497 7.87 -24.48 -0.54
N GLU A 498 6.68 -24.66 0.04
CA GLU A 498 5.70 -25.67 -0.33
C GLU A 498 5.10 -25.49 -1.73
N LYS A 499 5.09 -24.25 -2.26
CA LYS A 499 4.56 -23.92 -3.59
C LYS A 499 5.65 -24.05 -4.66
N ILE A 500 5.87 -25.27 -5.13
CA ILE A 500 6.91 -25.60 -6.11
C ILE A 500 6.48 -25.40 -7.58
N GLN A 501 5.19 -25.31 -7.86
CA GLN A 501 4.63 -25.15 -9.21
C GLN A 501 3.46 -24.16 -9.19
N SER A 502 3.26 -23.47 -10.31
CA SER A 502 2.14 -22.57 -10.54
C SER A 502 1.49 -22.94 -11.87
N ASP A 503 0.51 -23.84 -11.83
CA ASP A 503 -0.30 -24.14 -13.00
C ASP A 503 -1.39 -23.10 -13.19
N ARG A 504 -1.60 -22.68 -14.43
CA ARG A 504 -2.67 -21.73 -14.78
C ARG A 504 -3.53 -22.28 -15.92
N THR A 505 -4.78 -22.58 -15.62
CA THR A 505 -5.76 -22.99 -16.64
C THR A 505 -6.12 -21.79 -17.55
N GLY A 506 -6.06 -22.00 -18.86
CA GLY A 506 -6.59 -21.07 -19.84
C GLY A 506 -8.12 -21.09 -19.85
N LEU A 507 -8.75 -19.92 -19.73
CA LEU A 507 -10.20 -19.77 -19.64
C LEU A 507 -10.78 -19.30 -20.98
N LEU A 508 -11.71 -20.07 -21.54
CA LEU A 508 -12.33 -19.76 -22.84
C LEU A 508 -13.48 -18.75 -22.75
N GLY A 509 -14.14 -18.66 -21.59
CA GLY A 509 -15.36 -17.87 -21.44
C GLY A 509 -16.64 -18.64 -21.71
N ILE A 510 -16.64 -19.93 -21.40
CA ILE A 510 -17.80 -20.82 -21.55
C ILE A 510 -18.10 -21.55 -20.24
N GLU A 511 -19.34 -21.97 -20.08
CA GLU A 511 -19.68 -23.12 -19.26
C GLU A 511 -19.76 -24.36 -20.15
N ALA A 512 -19.21 -25.47 -19.64
CA ALA A 512 -19.05 -26.71 -20.38
C ALA A 512 -19.81 -27.84 -19.68
N GLU A 513 -20.71 -28.49 -20.41
CA GLU A 513 -21.43 -29.68 -19.96
C GLU A 513 -20.77 -30.93 -20.57
N PRO A 514 -20.33 -31.91 -19.76
CA PRO A 514 -19.72 -33.13 -20.27
C PRO A 514 -20.73 -33.98 -21.07
N LEU A 515 -20.28 -34.51 -22.21
CA LEU A 515 -21.00 -35.49 -23.03
C LEU A 515 -20.22 -36.83 -23.09
N GLU A 516 -20.79 -37.84 -23.75
CA GLU A 516 -20.07 -39.08 -24.09
C GLU A 516 -18.88 -38.78 -25.02
N GLU A 517 -19.09 -37.91 -26.01
CA GLU A 517 -18.07 -37.39 -26.90
C GLU A 517 -18.01 -35.86 -26.78
N GLY A 518 -16.94 -35.33 -26.18
CA GLY A 518 -16.74 -33.90 -26.07
C GLY A 518 -17.39 -33.21 -24.87
N VAL A 519 -17.36 -31.87 -24.89
CA VAL A 519 -18.12 -31.00 -23.99
C VAL A 519 -19.01 -30.04 -24.77
N LYS A 520 -20.27 -29.91 -24.35
CA LYS A 520 -21.22 -28.97 -24.94
C LYS A 520 -21.09 -27.60 -24.27
N VAL A 521 -21.03 -26.55 -25.07
CA VAL A 521 -21.06 -25.16 -24.62
C VAL A 521 -22.48 -24.81 -24.15
N SER A 522 -22.69 -24.61 -22.85
CA SER A 522 -24.01 -24.27 -22.28
C SER A 522 -24.22 -22.76 -22.14
N SER A 523 -23.15 -21.99 -21.95
CA SER A 523 -23.17 -20.53 -21.97
C SER A 523 -21.89 -19.96 -22.56
N VAL A 524 -21.98 -18.74 -23.08
CA VAL A 524 -20.84 -17.96 -23.57
C VAL A 524 -20.86 -16.61 -22.89
N LEU A 525 -19.77 -16.26 -22.21
CA LEU A 525 -19.61 -14.98 -21.54
C LEU A 525 -19.33 -13.90 -22.60
N PRO A 526 -20.10 -12.80 -22.64
CA PRO A 526 -19.89 -11.72 -23.60
C PRO A 526 -18.45 -11.17 -23.55
N GLN A 527 -17.91 -10.81 -24.71
CA GLN A 527 -16.54 -10.27 -24.89
C GLN A 527 -15.39 -11.20 -24.46
N SER A 528 -15.70 -12.42 -24.02
CA SER A 528 -14.71 -13.43 -23.68
C SER A 528 -14.01 -13.98 -24.93
N PRO A 529 -12.90 -14.75 -24.80
CA PRO A 529 -12.26 -15.39 -25.95
C PRO A 529 -13.23 -16.17 -26.85
N ALA A 530 -14.23 -16.83 -26.27
CA ALA A 530 -15.24 -17.59 -27.00
C ALA A 530 -16.29 -16.73 -27.73
N ASP A 531 -16.47 -15.45 -27.38
CA ASP A 531 -17.45 -14.56 -28.05
C ASP A 531 -16.83 -13.71 -29.17
N ARG A 532 -15.50 -13.66 -29.26
CA ARG A 532 -14.78 -12.91 -30.31
C ARG A 532 -15.10 -13.45 -31.69
N SER A 533 -15.15 -12.56 -32.69
CA SER A 533 -15.42 -12.90 -34.09
C SER A 533 -14.54 -14.04 -34.62
N ASP A 534 -13.25 -13.99 -34.28
CA ASP A 534 -12.22 -14.86 -34.87
C ASP A 534 -12.17 -16.25 -34.21
N SER A 535 -12.74 -16.40 -33.01
CA SER A 535 -12.68 -17.61 -32.18
C SER A 535 -14.05 -18.01 -31.65
N ARG A 536 -15.09 -17.70 -32.42
CA ARG A 536 -16.47 -17.77 -31.95
C ARG A 536 -16.94 -19.19 -31.66
N LEU A 537 -17.38 -19.39 -30.42
CA LEU A 537 -18.17 -20.54 -29.98
C LEU A 537 -19.61 -20.09 -29.74
N ARG A 538 -20.57 -20.99 -29.98
CA ARG A 538 -21.99 -20.75 -29.78
C ARG A 538 -22.53 -21.71 -28.73
N VAL A 539 -23.57 -21.28 -28.03
CA VAL A 539 -24.34 -22.18 -27.16
C VAL A 539 -24.84 -23.36 -28.01
N GLY A 540 -24.58 -24.58 -27.56
CA GLY A 540 -24.86 -25.83 -28.26
C GLY A 540 -23.70 -26.40 -29.07
N ASP A 541 -22.63 -25.64 -29.33
CA ASP A 541 -21.40 -26.19 -29.93
C ASP A 541 -20.81 -27.29 -29.02
N VAL A 542 -20.27 -28.35 -29.62
CA VAL A 542 -19.59 -29.45 -28.91
C VAL A 542 -18.10 -29.40 -29.24
N ILE A 543 -17.26 -29.23 -28.21
CA ILE A 543 -15.80 -29.28 -28.34
C ILE A 543 -15.37 -30.74 -28.20
N LEU A 544 -14.84 -31.30 -29.28
CA LEU A 544 -14.41 -32.69 -29.40
C LEU A 544 -12.94 -32.86 -29.05
N GLU A 545 -12.09 -31.90 -29.40
CA GLU A 545 -10.64 -31.96 -29.17
C GLU A 545 -10.06 -30.62 -28.76
N VAL A 546 -8.95 -30.68 -28.01
CA VAL A 546 -8.11 -29.53 -27.64
C VAL A 546 -6.67 -29.86 -28.00
N ASN A 547 -6.07 -29.09 -28.91
CA ASN A 547 -4.73 -29.31 -29.46
C ASN A 547 -4.50 -30.74 -29.99
N GLY A 548 -5.50 -31.30 -30.68
CA GLY A 548 -5.47 -32.66 -31.21
C GLY A 548 -5.63 -33.76 -30.16
N VAL A 549 -5.94 -33.40 -28.90
CA VAL A 549 -6.23 -34.35 -27.83
C VAL A 549 -7.76 -34.45 -27.68
N PRO A 550 -8.36 -35.64 -27.90
CA PRO A 550 -9.78 -35.84 -27.72
C PRO A 550 -10.23 -35.62 -26.28
N VAL A 551 -11.39 -34.98 -26.13
CA VAL A 551 -12.08 -34.77 -24.86
C VAL A 551 -12.87 -36.05 -24.54
N LYS A 552 -12.39 -36.83 -23.57
CA LYS A 552 -12.98 -38.12 -23.20
C LYS A 552 -14.00 -37.98 -22.07
N GLN A 553 -14.99 -38.88 -22.08
CA GLN A 553 -15.95 -39.01 -20.99
C GLN A 553 -15.25 -39.28 -19.66
N GLY A 554 -15.67 -38.56 -18.61
CA GLY A 554 -15.11 -38.70 -17.25
C GLY A 554 -13.77 -38.00 -17.03
N GLU A 555 -13.14 -37.43 -18.07
CA GLU A 555 -11.97 -36.57 -17.91
C GLU A 555 -12.38 -35.12 -17.63
N ASN A 556 -11.58 -34.44 -16.80
CA ASN A 556 -11.76 -33.01 -16.58
C ASN A 556 -11.29 -32.23 -17.82
N PHE A 557 -12.23 -31.74 -18.62
CA PHE A 557 -11.98 -30.92 -19.81
C PHE A 557 -10.95 -29.80 -19.58
N TYR A 558 -11.03 -29.10 -18.43
CA TYR A 558 -10.15 -27.97 -18.12
C TYR A 558 -8.68 -28.38 -17.96
N ARG A 559 -8.38 -29.67 -17.75
CA ARG A 559 -7.00 -30.20 -17.73
C ARG A 559 -6.29 -29.98 -19.07
N LEU A 560 -7.01 -30.09 -20.18
CA LEU A 560 -6.46 -29.87 -21.53
C LEU A 560 -6.09 -28.40 -21.78
N LEU A 561 -6.53 -27.50 -20.90
CA LEU A 561 -6.24 -26.07 -20.95
C LEU A 561 -5.21 -25.66 -19.89
N LEU A 562 -4.52 -26.59 -19.22
CA LEU A 562 -3.45 -26.24 -18.29
C LEU A 562 -2.30 -25.55 -19.02
N ASN A 563 -1.84 -24.42 -18.47
CA ASN A 563 -0.74 -23.60 -18.95
C ASN A 563 -0.93 -23.06 -20.39
N THR A 564 -2.19 -22.89 -20.83
CA THR A 564 -2.53 -22.32 -22.14
C THR A 564 -2.99 -20.86 -22.08
N ALA A 565 -3.03 -20.24 -20.89
CA ALA A 565 -3.44 -18.84 -20.74
C ALA A 565 -2.52 -17.91 -21.55
N GLY A 566 -3.10 -17.13 -22.47
CA GLY A 566 -2.36 -16.24 -23.38
C GLY A 566 -1.80 -16.92 -24.64
N GLU A 567 -1.77 -18.25 -24.68
CA GLU A 567 -1.27 -19.03 -25.81
C GLU A 567 -2.37 -19.38 -26.81
N ARG A 568 -2.00 -19.71 -28.05
CA ARG A 568 -2.98 -20.21 -29.04
C ARG A 568 -3.30 -21.68 -28.74
N VAL A 569 -4.59 -22.00 -28.75
CA VAL A 569 -5.14 -23.36 -28.62
C VAL A 569 -6.01 -23.65 -29.84
N LEU A 570 -5.86 -24.83 -30.41
CA LEU A 570 -6.71 -25.34 -31.48
C LEU A 570 -7.85 -26.17 -30.88
N LEU A 571 -9.09 -25.80 -31.15
CA LEU A 571 -10.27 -26.58 -30.78
C LEU A 571 -10.85 -27.25 -32.02
N TYR A 572 -11.24 -28.51 -31.91
CA TYR A 572 -12.09 -29.16 -32.90
C TYR A 572 -13.53 -29.14 -32.40
N VAL A 573 -14.43 -28.48 -33.14
CA VAL A 573 -15.77 -28.11 -32.68
C VAL A 573 -16.82 -28.57 -33.67
N ARG A 574 -17.86 -29.24 -33.19
CA ARG A 574 -19.06 -29.62 -33.92
C ARG A 574 -20.19 -28.66 -33.56
N ASP A 575 -20.80 -28.00 -34.55
CA ASP A 575 -21.96 -27.15 -34.30
C ASP A 575 -23.28 -27.94 -34.22
N ALA A 576 -24.37 -27.22 -33.93
CA ALA A 576 -25.71 -27.80 -33.84
C ALA A 576 -26.23 -28.43 -35.16
N SER A 577 -25.63 -28.10 -36.32
CA SER A 577 -25.95 -28.71 -37.61
C SER A 577 -25.17 -30.00 -37.88
N GLY A 578 -24.22 -30.34 -37.00
CA GLY A 578 -23.29 -31.45 -37.17
C GLY A 578 -22.04 -31.07 -37.99
N THR A 579 -21.87 -29.81 -38.36
CA THR A 579 -20.69 -29.35 -39.11
C THR A 579 -19.50 -29.22 -38.17
N GLU A 580 -18.40 -29.89 -38.51
CA GLU A 580 -17.15 -29.85 -37.75
C GLU A 580 -16.21 -28.78 -38.32
N ARG A 581 -15.57 -28.02 -37.42
CA ARG A 581 -14.64 -26.95 -37.77
C ARG A 581 -13.53 -26.83 -36.74
N GLU A 582 -12.40 -26.31 -37.20
CA GLU A 582 -11.32 -25.88 -36.33
C GLU A 582 -11.56 -24.44 -35.84
N VAL A 583 -11.29 -24.20 -34.56
CA VAL A 583 -11.35 -22.87 -33.94
C VAL A 583 -10.04 -22.62 -33.22
N VAL A 584 -9.26 -21.63 -33.69
CA VAL A 584 -8.06 -21.17 -32.98
C VAL A 584 -8.47 -20.11 -31.97
N ILE A 585 -8.25 -20.37 -30.69
CA ILE A 585 -8.63 -19.48 -29.59
C ILE A 585 -7.42 -19.15 -28.73
N ARG A 586 -7.40 -17.94 -28.15
CA ARG A 586 -6.40 -17.54 -27.16
C ARG A 586 -7.07 -17.41 -25.78
N PRO A 587 -6.96 -18.42 -24.90
CA PRO A 587 -7.62 -18.40 -23.61
C PRO A 587 -7.14 -17.25 -22.73
N ALA A 588 -8.04 -16.71 -21.91
CA ALA A 588 -7.71 -15.68 -20.94
C ALA A 588 -7.13 -16.31 -19.66
N GLY A 589 -6.28 -15.57 -18.97
CA GLY A 589 -5.78 -15.99 -17.66
C GLY A 589 -6.72 -15.68 -16.48
N SER A 590 -7.75 -14.87 -16.70
CA SER A 590 -8.80 -14.52 -15.74
C SER A 590 -10.03 -14.04 -16.52
N LEU A 591 -11.23 -14.35 -16.04
CA LEU A 591 -12.50 -13.85 -16.58
C LEU A 591 -13.29 -13.02 -15.57
N ARG A 592 -12.71 -12.75 -14.39
CA ARG A 592 -13.40 -12.12 -13.25
C ARG A 592 -14.05 -10.78 -13.61
N ASP A 593 -13.37 -9.96 -14.41
CA ASP A 593 -13.90 -8.64 -14.79
C ASP A 593 -15.05 -8.76 -15.79
N LEU A 594 -14.95 -9.66 -16.78
CA LEU A 594 -16.05 -9.92 -17.71
C LEU A 594 -17.28 -10.51 -17.01
N GLN A 595 -17.07 -11.40 -16.03
CA GLN A 595 -18.15 -11.93 -15.19
C GLN A 595 -18.81 -10.82 -14.38
N TYR A 596 -18.02 -9.91 -13.82
CA TYR A 596 -18.51 -8.73 -13.13
C TYR A 596 -19.30 -7.79 -14.06
N GLU A 597 -18.79 -7.47 -15.24
CA GLU A 597 -19.50 -6.61 -16.21
C GLU A 597 -20.84 -7.21 -16.62
N LYS A 598 -20.86 -8.53 -16.90
CA LYS A 598 -22.10 -9.24 -17.19
C LYS A 598 -23.09 -9.13 -16.03
N TRP A 599 -22.62 -9.33 -14.79
CA TRP A 599 -23.47 -9.23 -13.61
C TRP A 599 -24.08 -7.83 -13.46
N VAL A 600 -23.28 -6.76 -13.64
CA VAL A 600 -23.77 -5.37 -13.61
C VAL A 600 -24.81 -5.12 -14.70
N GLU A 601 -24.55 -5.57 -15.94
CA GLU A 601 -25.47 -5.36 -17.06
C GLU A 601 -26.80 -6.10 -16.86
N ASP A 602 -26.76 -7.33 -16.34
CA ASP A 602 -27.98 -8.07 -16.02
C ASP A 602 -28.86 -7.31 -15.01
N ARG A 603 -28.27 -6.66 -13.99
CA ARG A 603 -28.99 -5.83 -13.01
C ARG A 603 -29.51 -4.55 -13.63
N ARG A 604 -28.71 -3.89 -14.48
CA ARG A 604 -29.14 -2.71 -15.23
C ARG A 604 -30.37 -3.01 -16.09
N ALA A 605 -30.38 -4.15 -16.78
CA ALA A 605 -31.52 -4.62 -17.57
C ALA A 605 -32.75 -4.93 -16.69
N MET A 606 -32.55 -5.48 -15.49
CA MET A 606 -33.64 -5.69 -14.52
C MET A 606 -34.26 -4.37 -14.07
N VAL A 607 -33.46 -3.39 -13.64
CA VAL A 607 -33.94 -2.06 -13.21
C VAL A 607 -34.66 -1.34 -14.34
N SER A 608 -34.09 -1.34 -15.55
CA SER A 608 -34.76 -0.74 -16.72
C SER A 608 -36.13 -1.37 -16.97
N ARG A 609 -36.22 -2.71 -16.96
CA ARG A 609 -37.50 -3.42 -17.15
C ARG A 609 -38.51 -3.16 -16.05
N TRP A 610 -38.11 -3.21 -14.78
CA TRP A 610 -39.04 -3.05 -13.65
C TRP A 610 -39.52 -1.62 -13.46
N SER A 611 -38.68 -0.64 -13.82
CA SER A 611 -39.02 0.79 -13.74
C SER A 611 -39.64 1.37 -15.01
N ASN A 612 -39.90 0.56 -16.04
CA ASN A 612 -40.25 1.05 -17.39
C ASN A 612 -39.27 2.13 -17.88
N ASN A 613 -37.98 1.89 -17.65
CA ASN A 613 -36.86 2.75 -18.01
C ASN A 613 -36.84 4.11 -17.29
N ARG A 614 -37.62 4.33 -16.23
CA ARG A 614 -37.62 5.56 -15.42
C ARG A 614 -36.40 5.70 -14.50
N LEU A 615 -35.82 4.58 -14.06
CA LEU A 615 -34.67 4.55 -13.15
C LEU A 615 -33.38 4.15 -13.85
N GLY A 616 -32.26 4.65 -13.31
CA GLY A 616 -30.90 4.22 -13.62
C GLY A 616 -30.37 3.20 -12.60
N TYR A 617 -29.30 2.50 -12.97
CA TYR A 617 -28.58 1.57 -12.09
C TYR A 617 -27.08 1.66 -12.31
N LEU A 618 -26.33 1.71 -11.20
CA LEU A 618 -24.89 1.55 -11.17
C LEU A 618 -24.48 0.70 -9.97
N HIS A 619 -23.27 0.15 -10.04
CA HIS A 619 -22.68 -0.58 -8.93
C HIS A 619 -21.25 -0.08 -8.66
N ILE A 620 -20.97 0.18 -7.39
CA ILE A 620 -19.64 0.59 -6.92
C ILE A 620 -18.92 -0.66 -6.41
N ARG A 621 -18.01 -1.20 -7.22
CA ARG A 621 -17.33 -2.49 -6.96
C ARG A 621 -16.35 -2.47 -5.77
N ALA A 622 -15.69 -1.34 -5.58
CA ALA A 622 -14.68 -1.11 -4.55
C ALA A 622 -14.65 0.40 -4.23
N MET A 623 -14.04 0.81 -3.12
CA MET A 623 -13.86 2.21 -2.77
C MET A 623 -12.44 2.70 -3.11
N GLY A 624 -12.01 2.49 -4.35
CA GLY A 624 -10.73 2.99 -4.85
C GLY A 624 -10.93 3.94 -6.03
N TRP A 625 -9.88 4.70 -6.37
CA TRP A 625 -9.93 5.74 -7.41
C TRP A 625 -10.55 5.26 -8.74
N SER A 626 -10.12 4.10 -9.25
CA SER A 626 -10.67 3.53 -10.50
C SER A 626 -12.18 3.21 -10.43
N SER A 627 -12.70 2.89 -9.24
CA SER A 627 -14.13 2.68 -9.04
C SER A 627 -14.88 4.01 -8.89
N PHE A 628 -14.25 5.03 -8.30
CA PHE A 628 -14.80 6.39 -8.23
C PHE A 628 -14.91 7.04 -9.61
N GLU A 629 -13.87 6.98 -10.45
CA GLU A 629 -13.92 7.49 -11.84
C GLU A 629 -15.02 6.79 -12.65
N ARG A 630 -15.12 5.47 -12.50
CA ARG A 630 -16.20 4.71 -13.11
C ARG A 630 -17.56 5.14 -12.61
N PHE A 631 -17.70 5.36 -11.29
CA PHE A 631 -18.93 5.85 -10.68
C PHE A 631 -19.34 7.19 -11.29
N GLU A 632 -18.46 8.18 -11.40
CA GLU A 632 -18.80 9.48 -12.00
C GLU A 632 -19.29 9.34 -13.45
N ARG A 633 -18.59 8.53 -14.26
CA ARG A 633 -19.00 8.24 -15.64
C ARG A 633 -20.35 7.54 -15.70
N GLU A 634 -20.55 6.50 -14.89
CA GLU A 634 -21.79 5.71 -14.88
C GLU A 634 -22.96 6.48 -14.28
N LEU A 635 -22.75 7.35 -13.30
CA LEU A 635 -23.78 8.22 -12.74
C LEU A 635 -24.39 9.10 -13.83
N THR A 636 -23.54 9.69 -14.68
CA THR A 636 -23.99 10.47 -15.84
C THR A 636 -24.69 9.59 -16.87
N ALA A 637 -24.07 8.47 -17.27
CA ALA A 637 -24.59 7.63 -18.34
C ALA A 637 -25.88 6.89 -17.95
N ALA A 638 -25.93 6.32 -16.75
CA ALA A 638 -27.08 5.58 -16.23
C ALA A 638 -28.20 6.51 -15.76
N GLY A 639 -27.89 7.73 -15.32
CA GLY A 639 -28.85 8.74 -14.89
C GLY A 639 -29.44 9.60 -16.02
N LEU A 640 -28.90 9.52 -17.24
CA LEU A 640 -29.38 10.31 -18.38
C LEU A 640 -30.84 9.99 -18.71
N GLY A 641 -31.69 11.02 -18.67
CA GLY A 641 -33.13 10.88 -18.91
C GLY A 641 -33.90 10.10 -17.83
N LYS A 642 -33.27 9.82 -16.69
CA LYS A 642 -33.89 9.11 -15.56
C LYS A 642 -34.44 10.07 -14.52
N GLU A 643 -35.44 9.60 -13.79
CA GLU A 643 -36.08 10.32 -12.68
C GLU A 643 -35.34 10.08 -11.35
N GLY A 644 -34.67 8.92 -11.21
CA GLY A 644 -33.85 8.57 -10.06
C GLY A 644 -32.85 7.46 -10.36
N ILE A 645 -31.98 7.13 -9.40
CA ILE A 645 -30.93 6.10 -9.57
C ILE A 645 -30.83 5.13 -8.40
N VAL A 646 -30.58 3.85 -8.72
CA VAL A 646 -30.21 2.81 -7.75
C VAL A 646 -28.68 2.70 -7.69
N ILE A 647 -28.12 2.91 -6.50
CA ILE A 647 -26.69 2.81 -6.20
C ILE A 647 -26.42 1.52 -5.43
N ASP A 648 -25.75 0.55 -6.05
CA ASP A 648 -25.48 -0.73 -5.41
C ASP A 648 -24.04 -0.82 -4.88
N VAL A 649 -23.88 -1.02 -3.57
CA VAL A 649 -22.58 -1.25 -2.89
C VAL A 649 -22.49 -2.65 -2.26
N ARG A 650 -23.38 -3.58 -2.62
CA ARG A 650 -23.31 -4.98 -2.19
C ARG A 650 -22.00 -5.61 -2.67
N PHE A 651 -21.38 -6.44 -1.84
CA PHE A 651 -20.10 -7.11 -2.18
C PHE A 651 -18.91 -6.16 -2.41
N ASN A 652 -19.03 -4.88 -2.08
CA ASN A 652 -17.93 -3.92 -2.13
C ASN A 652 -16.97 -4.15 -0.95
N GLY A 653 -15.72 -4.47 -1.26
CA GLY A 653 -14.69 -4.79 -0.27
C GLY A 653 -14.06 -3.60 0.46
N GLY A 654 -14.53 -2.37 0.21
CA GLY A 654 -14.01 -1.15 0.84
C GLY A 654 -12.85 -0.51 0.09
N GLY A 655 -12.09 0.34 0.81
CA GLY A 655 -11.10 1.27 0.26
C GLY A 655 -11.10 2.60 1.03
N TRP A 656 -11.19 3.75 0.35
CA TRP A 656 -11.07 5.07 0.97
C TRP A 656 -11.88 6.20 0.30
N THR A 657 -12.63 5.96 -0.77
CA THR A 657 -13.28 7.03 -1.58
C THR A 657 -14.69 7.43 -1.13
N THR A 658 -15.18 7.01 0.04
CA THR A 658 -16.54 7.38 0.51
C THR A 658 -16.76 8.87 0.58
N ASP A 659 -15.82 9.62 1.16
CA ASP A 659 -15.98 11.08 1.33
C ASP A 659 -16.04 11.80 -0.03
N MET A 660 -15.35 11.26 -1.05
CA MET A 660 -15.47 11.74 -2.43
C MET A 660 -16.87 11.47 -2.99
N LEU A 661 -17.47 10.30 -2.73
CA LEU A 661 -18.86 10.03 -3.10
C LEU A 661 -19.81 11.02 -2.42
N MET A 662 -19.56 11.43 -1.18
CA MET A 662 -20.39 12.42 -0.48
C MET A 662 -20.31 13.79 -1.15
N THR A 663 -19.16 14.19 -1.72
CA THR A 663 -19.08 15.44 -2.51
C THR A 663 -19.92 15.43 -3.79
N VAL A 664 -20.35 14.25 -4.26
CA VAL A 664 -21.21 14.07 -5.43
C VAL A 664 -22.69 13.97 -5.04
N LEU A 665 -22.99 13.26 -3.95
CA LEU A 665 -24.35 12.89 -3.55
C LEU A 665 -25.01 13.86 -2.57
N ASP A 666 -24.23 14.59 -1.77
CA ASP A 666 -24.73 15.52 -0.73
C ASP A 666 -24.70 16.98 -1.21
N VAL A 667 -25.06 17.22 -2.47
CA VAL A 667 -25.04 18.55 -3.10
C VAL A 667 -26.44 19.14 -3.13
N ALA A 668 -26.62 20.30 -2.48
CA ALA A 668 -27.85 21.08 -2.54
C ALA A 668 -27.80 22.17 -3.63
N GLN A 669 -28.82 22.20 -4.49
CA GLN A 669 -28.99 23.29 -5.46
C GLN A 669 -29.37 24.59 -4.73
N HIS A 670 -28.56 25.64 -4.89
CA HIS A 670 -28.79 26.94 -4.23
C HIS A 670 -29.24 28.06 -5.20
N ALA A 671 -29.16 27.82 -6.50
CA ALA A 671 -29.55 28.77 -7.54
C ALA A 671 -29.91 28.04 -8.85
N TYR A 672 -30.40 28.77 -9.85
CA TYR A 672 -30.57 28.28 -11.22
C TYR A 672 -30.07 29.33 -12.21
N THR A 673 -29.68 28.89 -13.41
CA THR A 673 -29.08 29.76 -14.42
C THR A 673 -29.87 29.72 -15.73
N ILE A 674 -29.95 30.85 -16.42
CA ILE A 674 -30.62 30.96 -17.71
C ILE A 674 -29.63 31.54 -18.72
N PRO A 675 -29.08 30.72 -19.64
CA PRO A 675 -28.13 31.22 -20.63
C PRO A 675 -28.85 32.10 -21.66
N ARG A 676 -28.10 33.01 -22.28
CA ARG A 676 -28.61 33.86 -23.37
C ARG A 676 -29.18 32.98 -24.48
N GLY A 677 -30.45 33.22 -24.84
CA GLY A 677 -31.14 32.48 -25.90
C GLY A 677 -32.03 31.32 -25.42
N ALA A 678 -31.98 30.95 -24.13
CA ALA A 678 -32.87 29.91 -23.59
C ALA A 678 -34.30 30.41 -23.32
N ALA A 679 -34.49 31.70 -23.08
CA ALA A 679 -35.79 32.33 -22.87
C ALA A 679 -36.03 33.45 -23.90
N GLU A 680 -37.23 33.51 -24.47
CA GLU A 680 -37.65 34.62 -25.35
C GLU A 680 -38.02 35.85 -24.51
N ASN A 681 -38.73 35.63 -23.40
CA ASN A 681 -39.02 36.64 -22.39
C ASN A 681 -38.63 36.18 -20.99
N LEU A 682 -37.43 36.57 -20.56
CA LEU A 682 -36.86 36.19 -19.28
C LEU A 682 -37.77 36.50 -18.09
N GLN A 683 -38.46 37.64 -18.09
CA GLN A 683 -39.32 38.04 -16.96
C GLN A 683 -40.57 37.16 -16.79
N LYS A 684 -40.99 36.47 -17.86
CA LYS A 684 -42.14 35.55 -17.84
C LYS A 684 -41.74 34.09 -17.67
N GLU A 685 -40.56 33.73 -18.16
CA GLU A 685 -40.16 32.33 -18.31
C GLU A 685 -39.14 31.87 -17.26
N TYR A 686 -38.60 32.77 -16.42
CA TYR A 686 -37.47 32.43 -15.54
C TYR A 686 -37.76 31.26 -14.58
N THR A 687 -39.00 31.06 -14.15
CA THR A 687 -39.39 29.95 -13.26
C THR A 687 -39.32 28.58 -13.94
N ASN A 688 -39.34 28.52 -15.27
CA ASN A 688 -39.26 27.25 -16.03
C ASN A 688 -37.87 26.61 -15.95
N PHE A 689 -36.86 27.38 -15.52
CA PHE A 689 -35.47 26.94 -15.47
C PHE A 689 -35.00 26.57 -14.06
N ARG A 690 -35.91 26.48 -13.07
CA ARG A 690 -35.56 26.21 -11.66
C ARG A 690 -34.74 24.93 -11.46
N GLU A 691 -34.89 23.94 -12.32
CA GLU A 691 -34.14 22.67 -12.25
C GLU A 691 -32.76 22.71 -12.95
N HIS A 692 -32.34 23.85 -13.51
CA HIS A 692 -31.13 23.95 -14.34
C HIS A 692 -30.01 24.73 -13.63
N TYR A 693 -28.90 24.03 -13.38
CA TYR A 693 -27.68 24.62 -12.81
C TYR A 693 -26.42 23.94 -13.39
N PRO A 694 -25.33 24.69 -13.70
CA PRO A 694 -24.16 24.15 -14.38
C PRO A 694 -23.19 23.49 -13.39
N PHE A 695 -23.63 22.43 -12.70
CA PHE A 695 -22.84 21.75 -11.67
C PHE A 695 -21.45 21.32 -12.17
N GLY A 696 -21.35 20.73 -13.35
CA GLY A 696 -20.08 20.25 -13.91
C GLY A 696 -19.05 21.34 -14.23
N GLU A 697 -19.47 22.61 -14.35
CA GLU A 697 -18.53 23.75 -14.50
C GLU A 697 -18.11 24.32 -13.15
N ARG A 698 -18.94 24.13 -12.11
CA ARG A 698 -18.86 24.87 -10.85
C ARG A 698 -18.37 24.03 -9.68
N LEU A 699 -18.45 22.71 -9.78
CA LEU A 699 -18.01 21.77 -8.75
C LEU A 699 -16.79 20.96 -9.22
N PRO A 700 -15.94 20.52 -8.28
CA PRO A 700 -14.81 19.66 -8.62
C PRO A 700 -15.22 18.31 -9.18
N TYR A 701 -16.41 17.82 -8.80
CA TYR A 701 -17.00 16.55 -9.24
C TYR A 701 -18.43 16.75 -9.71
N ALA A 702 -18.92 15.86 -10.59
CA ALA A 702 -20.28 15.94 -11.09
C ALA A 702 -21.29 15.65 -9.96
N ALA A 703 -22.28 16.53 -9.76
CA ALA A 703 -23.28 16.37 -8.70
C ALA A 703 -24.49 15.53 -9.15
N TRP A 704 -25.08 14.79 -8.21
CA TRP A 704 -26.37 14.13 -8.35
C TRP A 704 -27.39 14.75 -7.40
N THR A 705 -28.41 15.41 -7.95
CA THR A 705 -29.44 16.11 -7.17
C THR A 705 -30.83 15.48 -7.26
N LYS A 706 -30.98 14.40 -8.02
CA LYS A 706 -32.24 13.66 -8.16
C LYS A 706 -32.38 12.60 -7.06
N PRO A 707 -33.58 12.06 -6.81
CA PRO A 707 -33.76 10.97 -5.86
C PRO A 707 -32.85 9.77 -6.15
N SER A 708 -32.29 9.20 -5.09
CA SER A 708 -31.46 7.99 -5.14
C SER A 708 -31.89 6.99 -4.07
N ILE A 709 -31.55 5.73 -4.30
CA ILE A 709 -31.70 4.66 -3.30
C ILE A 709 -30.44 3.80 -3.29
N ALA A 710 -29.98 3.37 -2.13
CA ALA A 710 -28.75 2.58 -2.00
C ALA A 710 -29.01 1.13 -1.58
N LEU A 711 -28.21 0.20 -2.09
CA LEU A 711 -28.21 -1.21 -1.68
C LEU A 711 -26.91 -1.56 -0.93
N CYS A 712 -27.01 -2.25 0.20
CA CYS A 712 -25.88 -2.84 0.91
C CYS A 712 -26.18 -4.27 1.37
N ASN A 713 -25.14 -5.03 1.72
CA ASN A 713 -25.32 -6.36 2.29
C ASN A 713 -24.17 -6.73 3.25
N GLU A 714 -24.22 -7.95 3.80
CA GLU A 714 -23.22 -8.48 4.73
C GLU A 714 -21.80 -8.58 4.14
N ASN A 715 -21.64 -8.38 2.82
CA ASN A 715 -20.34 -8.34 2.14
C ASN A 715 -19.91 -6.92 1.75
N SER A 716 -20.69 -5.89 2.07
CA SER A 716 -20.25 -4.50 2.08
C SER A 716 -19.33 -4.32 3.29
N TYR A 717 -18.04 -4.12 3.03
CA TYR A 717 -16.96 -4.20 4.03
C TYR A 717 -16.19 -2.88 4.12
N SER A 718 -15.73 -2.51 5.33
CA SER A 718 -14.83 -1.37 5.54
C SER A 718 -15.41 -0.05 5.01
N ASN A 719 -14.75 0.63 4.08
CA ASN A 719 -15.23 1.92 3.56
C ASN A 719 -16.60 1.83 2.85
N ALA A 720 -17.05 0.66 2.37
CA ALA A 720 -18.43 0.51 1.90
C ALA A 720 -19.47 0.61 3.03
N GLU A 721 -19.07 0.29 4.26
CA GLU A 721 -19.88 0.45 5.46
C GLU A 721 -19.91 1.91 5.91
N ILE A 722 -18.76 2.60 5.80
CA ILE A 722 -18.70 4.06 6.02
C ILE A 722 -19.66 4.75 5.06
N PHE A 723 -19.69 4.36 3.78
CA PHE A 723 -20.68 4.86 2.82
C PHE A 723 -22.11 4.56 3.26
N SER A 724 -22.40 3.34 3.70
CA SER A 724 -23.76 2.94 4.10
C SER A 724 -24.23 3.69 5.35
N HIS A 725 -23.35 3.88 6.34
CA HIS A 725 -23.59 4.74 7.50
C HIS A 725 -23.80 6.20 7.10
N ALA A 726 -22.94 6.75 6.24
CA ALA A 726 -23.02 8.14 5.79
C ALA A 726 -24.31 8.40 4.99
N TYR A 727 -24.62 7.55 4.02
CA TYR A 727 -25.80 7.66 3.16
C TYR A 727 -27.10 7.71 3.99
N LYS A 728 -27.20 6.86 5.00
CA LYS A 728 -28.32 6.82 5.93
C LYS A 728 -28.36 8.02 6.86
N ASN A 729 -27.25 8.32 7.56
CA ASN A 729 -27.22 9.35 8.60
C ASN A 729 -27.26 10.79 8.07
N LEU A 730 -26.85 11.01 6.80
CA LEU A 730 -27.00 12.28 6.10
C LEU A 730 -28.37 12.42 5.42
N GLY A 731 -29.20 11.36 5.40
CA GLY A 731 -30.54 11.41 4.82
C GLY A 731 -30.56 11.49 3.29
N LEU A 732 -29.57 10.89 2.60
CA LEU A 732 -29.43 10.97 1.14
C LEU A 732 -30.47 10.14 0.37
N GLY A 733 -31.08 9.17 1.04
CA GLY A 733 -32.11 8.28 0.48
C GLY A 733 -32.33 7.06 1.37
N THR A 734 -33.13 6.11 0.89
CA THR A 734 -33.40 4.87 1.63
C THR A 734 -32.27 3.85 1.41
N LEU A 735 -31.79 3.23 2.48
CA LEU A 735 -30.84 2.11 2.42
C LEU A 735 -31.60 0.77 2.48
N VAL A 736 -31.38 -0.11 1.50
CA VAL A 736 -32.09 -1.40 1.36
C VAL A 736 -31.09 -2.56 1.34
N GLY A 737 -31.45 -3.69 1.96
CA GLY A 737 -30.67 -4.92 1.85
C GLY A 737 -30.49 -5.65 3.18
N THR A 738 -29.27 -6.02 3.53
CA THR A 738 -28.94 -6.65 4.82
C THR A 738 -27.91 -5.82 5.57
N PRO A 739 -27.83 -5.92 6.93
CA PRO A 739 -26.77 -5.27 7.68
C PRO A 739 -25.39 -5.52 7.06
N THR A 740 -24.55 -4.48 7.04
CA THR A 740 -23.17 -4.60 6.57
C THR A 740 -22.33 -5.50 7.48
N PHE A 741 -21.05 -5.68 7.18
CA PHE A 741 -20.22 -6.65 7.89
C PHE A 741 -19.95 -6.29 9.37
N GLY A 742 -19.85 -5.00 9.71
CA GLY A 742 -19.48 -4.46 11.02
C GLY A 742 -17.96 -4.38 11.23
N ALA A 743 -17.17 -4.10 10.18
CA ALA A 743 -15.71 -4.10 10.23
C ALA A 743 -15.13 -2.78 9.75
N VAL A 744 -14.89 -1.83 10.66
CA VAL A 744 -14.44 -0.47 10.31
C VAL A 744 -13.34 0.02 11.24
N ILE A 745 -12.10 -0.36 10.92
CA ILE A 745 -10.88 0.20 11.48
C ILE A 745 -9.94 0.54 10.32
N SER A 746 -9.43 1.77 10.24
CA SER A 746 -8.38 2.12 9.28
C SER A 746 -7.12 1.30 9.56
N THR A 747 -6.45 0.89 8.48
CA THR A 747 -5.41 -0.13 8.57
C THR A 747 -4.23 0.16 7.65
N GLY A 748 -3.05 -0.23 8.07
CA GLY A 748 -1.81 -0.25 7.30
C GLY A 748 -1.14 -1.63 7.41
N GLY A 749 0.19 -1.66 7.31
CA GLY A 749 0.93 -2.89 7.54
C GLY A 749 2.37 -2.63 7.95
N HIS A 750 2.95 -3.60 8.67
CA HIS A 750 4.35 -3.62 9.07
C HIS A 750 5.05 -4.80 8.41
N GLY A 751 6.07 -4.52 7.61
CA GLY A 751 6.85 -5.54 6.89
C GLY A 751 7.86 -6.21 7.81
N LEU A 752 7.98 -7.53 7.70
CA LEU A 752 8.76 -8.40 8.58
C LEU A 752 9.98 -8.99 7.85
N LEU A 753 10.91 -9.56 8.63
CA LEU A 753 12.22 -10.08 8.18
C LEU A 753 12.22 -10.85 6.83
N ASN A 754 11.29 -11.78 6.63
CA ASN A 754 11.24 -12.67 5.46
C ASN A 754 10.38 -12.13 4.30
N GLY A 755 9.95 -10.86 4.35
CA GLY A 755 9.04 -10.26 3.37
C GLY A 755 7.57 -10.59 3.57
N SER A 756 7.21 -11.24 4.69
CA SER A 756 5.83 -11.22 5.19
C SER A 756 5.48 -9.85 5.77
N TYR A 757 4.21 -9.63 6.08
CA TYR A 757 3.77 -8.43 6.79
C TYR A 757 2.60 -8.74 7.72
N VAL A 758 2.55 -8.04 8.85
CA VAL A 758 1.38 -8.01 9.73
C VAL A 758 0.54 -6.78 9.41
N ARG A 759 -0.75 -6.98 9.20
CA ARG A 759 -1.71 -5.91 8.97
C ARG A 759 -2.01 -5.19 10.29
N MET A 760 -1.97 -3.86 10.27
CA MET A 760 -1.96 -3.01 11.47
C MET A 760 -3.19 -2.08 11.49
N PRO A 761 -4.28 -2.42 12.21
CA PRO A 761 -5.38 -1.50 12.44
C PRO A 761 -4.96 -0.39 13.41
N PHE A 762 -5.03 0.87 12.99
CA PHE A 762 -4.43 2.00 13.73
C PHE A 762 -5.39 3.17 14.02
N ARG A 763 -6.61 3.18 13.45
CA ARG A 763 -7.59 4.26 13.71
C ARG A 763 -9.03 3.75 13.68
N GLY A 764 -9.75 3.91 14.78
CA GLY A 764 -11.17 3.57 14.91
C GLY A 764 -12.10 4.59 14.25
N TRP A 765 -13.30 4.17 13.90
CA TRP A 765 -14.34 5.00 13.28
C TRP A 765 -15.61 4.98 14.12
N TYR A 766 -16.23 6.13 14.28
CA TYR A 766 -17.43 6.30 15.10
C TYR A 766 -18.50 7.05 14.30
N VAL A 767 -19.76 6.63 14.46
CA VAL A 767 -20.91 7.30 13.86
C VAL A 767 -21.17 8.59 14.62
N ARG A 768 -20.92 9.75 14.01
CA ARG A 768 -21.09 11.05 14.67
C ARG A 768 -22.49 11.31 15.26
N ALA A 769 -23.53 10.73 14.66
CA ALA A 769 -24.90 10.93 15.14
C ALA A 769 -25.24 10.14 16.42
N THR A 770 -24.53 9.04 16.68
CA THR A 770 -24.86 8.09 17.77
C THR A 770 -23.69 7.79 18.71
N ASP A 771 -22.49 8.26 18.38
CA ASP A 771 -21.20 7.91 19.01
C ASP A 771 -20.90 6.40 19.00
N GLU A 772 -21.62 5.61 18.20
CA GLU A 772 -21.39 4.18 18.09
C GLU A 772 -20.10 3.89 17.33
N ASN A 773 -19.27 2.99 17.87
CA ASN A 773 -18.12 2.45 17.17
C ASN A 773 -18.59 1.65 15.95
N MET A 774 -18.12 2.00 14.76
CA MET A 774 -18.48 1.29 13.53
C MET A 774 -17.86 -0.13 13.45
N GLU A 775 -16.83 -0.42 14.24
CA GLU A 775 -16.39 -1.79 14.50
C GLU A 775 -17.42 -2.49 15.41
N PHE A 776 -17.92 -3.66 14.99
CA PHE A 776 -19.05 -4.39 15.58
C PHE A 776 -20.44 -3.74 15.44
N SER A 777 -20.54 -2.55 14.85
CA SER A 777 -21.83 -1.88 14.59
C SER A 777 -22.05 -1.72 13.08
N PRO A 778 -22.64 -2.73 12.41
CA PRO A 778 -22.90 -2.65 10.99
C PRO A 778 -23.89 -1.53 10.67
N ALA A 779 -23.80 -0.96 9.47
CA ALA A 779 -24.85 -0.10 8.97
C ALA A 779 -26.10 -0.95 8.72
N VAL A 780 -27.14 -0.73 9.53
CA VAL A 780 -28.42 -1.44 9.39
C VAL A 780 -29.28 -0.71 8.36
N PRO A 781 -29.67 -1.36 7.24
CA PRO A 781 -30.57 -0.78 6.25
C PRO A 781 -31.89 -0.31 6.85
N ASP A 782 -32.51 0.69 6.25
CA ASP A 782 -33.86 1.13 6.60
C ASP A 782 -34.89 0.05 6.25
N VAL A 783 -34.64 -0.73 5.19
CA VAL A 783 -35.47 -1.86 4.77
C VAL A 783 -34.63 -3.11 4.63
N ILE A 784 -34.85 -4.06 5.55
CA ILE A 784 -34.16 -5.36 5.53
C ILE A 784 -34.85 -6.32 4.54
N VAL A 785 -34.08 -6.83 3.59
CA VAL A 785 -34.51 -7.77 2.55
C VAL A 785 -33.41 -8.80 2.34
N HIS A 786 -33.78 -10.08 2.33
CA HIS A 786 -32.85 -11.18 2.04
C HIS A 786 -33.11 -11.73 0.63
N ASN A 787 -32.04 -12.04 -0.09
CA ASN A 787 -32.14 -12.79 -1.36
C ASN A 787 -32.15 -14.29 -1.05
N ALA A 788 -33.26 -14.98 -1.30
CA ALA A 788 -33.38 -16.39 -0.99
C ALA A 788 -32.52 -17.25 -1.92
N PRO A 789 -31.91 -18.36 -1.46
CA PRO A 789 -31.14 -19.25 -2.33
C PRO A 789 -31.92 -19.74 -3.56
N ALA A 790 -33.22 -20.01 -3.39
CA ALA A 790 -34.10 -20.44 -4.48
C ALA A 790 -34.37 -19.33 -5.51
N GLY A 791 -34.47 -18.07 -5.07
CA GLY A 791 -34.60 -16.91 -5.96
C GLY A 791 -33.32 -16.66 -6.74
N ARG A 792 -32.16 -16.66 -6.05
CA ARG A 792 -30.84 -16.55 -6.68
C ARG A 792 -30.61 -17.62 -7.76
N ALA A 793 -31.01 -18.86 -7.50
CA ALA A 793 -30.91 -19.96 -8.46
C ALA A 793 -31.77 -19.75 -9.73
N LYS A 794 -32.84 -18.96 -9.63
CA LYS A 794 -33.71 -18.56 -10.76
C LYS A 794 -33.28 -17.25 -11.42
N GLY A 795 -32.22 -16.62 -10.94
CA GLY A 795 -31.77 -15.31 -11.40
C GLY A 795 -32.62 -14.14 -10.89
N GLU A 796 -33.37 -14.33 -9.80
CA GLU A 796 -34.12 -13.27 -9.12
C GLU A 796 -33.20 -12.49 -8.15
N ASP A 797 -33.51 -11.22 -7.92
CA ASP A 797 -32.80 -10.33 -6.99
C ASP A 797 -33.84 -9.53 -6.18
N GLU A 798 -34.26 -10.08 -5.04
CA GLU A 798 -35.34 -9.54 -4.20
C GLU A 798 -34.97 -8.18 -3.57
N GLN A 799 -33.72 -8.02 -3.14
CA GLN A 799 -33.17 -6.76 -2.64
C GLN A 799 -33.25 -5.66 -3.70
N LEU A 800 -32.75 -5.92 -4.91
CA LEU A 800 -32.78 -4.95 -6.00
C LEU A 800 -34.21 -4.60 -6.40
N LYS A 801 -35.08 -5.61 -6.51
CA LYS A 801 -36.49 -5.41 -6.84
C LYS A 801 -37.18 -4.51 -5.82
N ARG A 802 -36.97 -4.76 -4.52
CA ARG A 802 -37.57 -3.94 -3.46
C ARG A 802 -37.06 -2.50 -3.48
N ALA A 803 -35.78 -2.29 -3.76
CA ALA A 803 -35.25 -0.94 -3.90
C ALA A 803 -35.86 -0.17 -5.09
N VAL A 804 -36.06 -0.86 -6.22
CA VAL A 804 -36.75 -0.27 -7.39
C VAL A 804 -38.19 0.13 -7.03
N GLU A 805 -38.93 -0.74 -6.35
CA GLU A 805 -40.31 -0.46 -5.92
C GLU A 805 -40.37 0.78 -5.02
N ILE A 806 -39.52 0.85 -3.99
CA ILE A 806 -39.47 1.98 -3.05
C ILE A 806 -39.12 3.28 -3.76
N LEU A 807 -38.11 3.28 -4.62
CA LEU A 807 -37.71 4.50 -5.32
C LEU A 807 -38.81 4.99 -6.29
N LEU A 808 -39.55 4.08 -6.93
CA LEU A 808 -40.72 4.45 -7.73
C LEU A 808 -41.88 5.01 -6.91
N GLU A 809 -42.03 4.58 -5.64
CA GLU A 809 -43.03 5.12 -4.71
C GLU A 809 -42.66 6.55 -4.23
N GLN A 810 -41.36 6.90 -4.26
CA GLN A 810 -40.84 8.21 -3.83
C GLN A 810 -40.86 9.28 -4.94
N LEU A 811 -40.97 8.87 -6.21
CA LEU A 811 -41.03 9.73 -7.41
C LEU A 811 -42.47 10.06 -7.80
#